data_AF-A0AAD0XFI7-F1
#
_entry.id   AF-A0AAD0XFI7-F1
#
_cell.length_a   1.000
_cell.length_b   1.000
_cell.length_c   1.000
_cell.angle_alpha   90.00
_cell.angle_beta   90.00
_cell.angle_gamma   90.00
#
_symmetry.space_group_name_H-M   'P 1'
#
loop_
_entity.id
_entity.type
_entity.pdbx_description
1 polymer ?
#
loop_
_entity_poly.entity_id
_entity_poly.type
_entity_poly.pdbx_seq_one_letter_code
_entity_poly.pdbx_strand_id
1 'polypeptide(L)'
;MQVSFSDGENGNPVIYTLHYFSDLWFGRLMALATNNDSFATSALEAWEQLLENGLETAGRDQDLVDLLRKVLVGEKLAQNREDLKIILRTVSLEEFVRAFFQVAAPYIDMLKDILKWFERAEATHGPHGWKMAWDGAEMEELRSFRKWIATLEQGGELISYPALSNDECWRLLLILDNVAPVHNTLCLVRKQDYQGLPSCINNFAFSYGIDCYDDIDTLPAPPESSGPVWMIWNVIRRVLSQLIASGMDREKIRAAVRSGNYPVVAEDGFATSSIYARETDLWLLKLVSAYGTLCTLTAEQRDDALSYLDDWLKTLPTASYLIANSADALSAFLDLPLWRRRHEFYAAWIASKLVDACDGHEMILRSESGVIALPFRKTIVAELLTPSRHILMSEVRTQLEDPADKTKRKGNVQPDFTFWRADDGTDVCDLVVEVKHYLRPAKKSWVDVFTDYARAHPQAKVVLVNYGEAGSALESISDSALKERCLLIGDMRPGQLGSLQVLEKAVQDVIGIPPAKDGPVAVIVDKSQSNAMPYYRLNDLLRELVEQHAATSTGVATSSGDQIWPVGLNGVVQVLNADHNSEVEFTPILEKVLETHAAVIFVTDADGESYLDPSIFSIEKIHEPYSGRAIVCRVELKRAGAGGIRSSR
;
A
#
# COMPACT_ATOMS: atom_id res chain seq x y z
N MET A 1 2.56 -16.04 -35.81
CA MET A 1 1.90 -15.18 -36.81
C MET A 1 2.35 -15.65 -38.19
N GLN A 2 1.43 -16.11 -39.04
CA GLN A 2 1.71 -16.79 -40.31
C GLN A 2 1.53 -15.79 -41.47
N VAL A 3 2.46 -15.70 -42.41
CA VAL A 3 2.30 -14.90 -43.63
C VAL A 3 2.73 -15.73 -44.85
N SER A 4 1.83 -15.79 -45.82
CA SER A 4 1.91 -16.47 -47.12
C SER A 4 2.54 -15.59 -48.20
N PHE A 5 3.21 -16.22 -49.16
CA PHE A 5 3.84 -15.59 -50.33
C PHE A 5 2.92 -15.62 -51.56
N SER A 6 2.98 -14.56 -52.39
CA SER A 6 2.51 -14.58 -53.78
C SER A 6 3.63 -14.14 -54.70
N ASP A 7 3.95 -14.99 -55.67
CA ASP A 7 4.96 -14.78 -56.72
C ASP A 7 4.53 -13.73 -57.75
N GLY A 8 5.54 -13.01 -58.27
CA GLY A 8 5.41 -12.03 -59.34
C GLY A 8 6.76 -11.66 -59.93
N GLU A 9 7.28 -12.57 -60.76
CA GLU A 9 8.09 -12.32 -61.97
C GLU A 9 9.06 -11.12 -61.99
N ASN A 10 10.25 -11.34 -61.44
CA ASN A 10 11.53 -11.13 -62.14
C ASN A 10 12.66 -11.51 -61.17
N GLY A 11 13.26 -12.67 -61.40
CA GLY A 11 14.20 -13.32 -60.49
C GLY A 11 15.50 -12.56 -60.26
N ASN A 12 15.49 -11.62 -59.30
CA ASN A 12 16.66 -11.13 -58.58
C ASN A 12 16.22 -10.65 -57.18
N PRO A 13 16.57 -11.35 -56.09
CA PRO A 13 16.36 -10.82 -54.75
C PRO A 13 17.31 -9.64 -54.51
N VAL A 14 16.74 -8.45 -54.31
CA VAL A 14 17.46 -7.30 -53.74
C VAL A 14 17.72 -7.62 -52.28
N ILE A 15 18.95 -8.03 -51.98
CA ILE A 15 19.46 -8.21 -50.62
C ILE A 15 19.67 -6.81 -50.05
N TYR A 16 18.83 -6.41 -49.10
CA TYR A 16 19.13 -5.30 -48.22
C TYR A 16 20.19 -5.76 -47.21
N THR A 17 21.45 -5.47 -47.53
CA THR A 17 22.58 -5.67 -46.62
C THR A 17 22.49 -4.66 -45.48
N LEU A 18 21.82 -5.04 -44.39
CA LEU A 18 22.00 -4.40 -43.09
C LEU A 18 23.37 -4.82 -42.57
N HIS A 19 24.27 -3.84 -42.44
CA HIS A 19 25.59 -4.02 -41.86
C HIS A 19 25.47 -4.58 -40.43
N TYR A 20 25.79 -5.87 -40.30
CA TYR A 20 26.04 -6.54 -39.03
C TYR A 20 27.31 -5.96 -38.38
N PHE A 21 27.15 -5.30 -37.23
CA PHE A 21 28.18 -5.26 -36.19
C PHE A 21 28.06 -6.58 -35.39
N SER A 22 28.53 -7.71 -35.94
CA SER A 22 28.37 -9.04 -35.31
C SER A 22 29.52 -9.50 -34.42
N ASP A 23 30.75 -8.99 -34.54
CA ASP A 23 31.88 -9.80 -34.06
C ASP A 23 32.42 -9.43 -32.66
N LEU A 24 31.94 -8.32 -32.07
CA LEU A 24 32.27 -7.91 -30.68
C LEU A 24 31.14 -8.16 -29.68
N TRP A 25 29.91 -8.34 -30.16
CA TRP A 25 28.75 -8.63 -29.31
C TRP A 25 28.50 -10.13 -29.14
N PHE A 26 28.73 -10.97 -30.16
CA PHE A 26 28.65 -12.42 -30.00
C PHE A 26 29.75 -12.96 -29.10
N GLY A 27 30.97 -12.40 -29.15
CA GLY A 27 32.03 -12.73 -28.21
C GLY A 27 31.72 -12.33 -26.77
N ARG A 28 30.98 -11.24 -26.54
CA ARG A 28 30.53 -10.81 -25.20
C ARG A 28 29.29 -11.54 -24.70
N LEU A 29 28.35 -11.90 -25.57
CA LEU A 29 27.20 -12.75 -25.22
C LEU A 29 27.63 -14.20 -24.97
N MET A 30 28.60 -14.71 -25.72
CA MET A 30 29.22 -16.01 -25.44
C MET A 30 30.18 -15.95 -24.25
N ALA A 31 30.83 -14.82 -23.95
CA ALA A 31 31.61 -14.64 -22.71
C ALA A 31 30.72 -14.42 -21.46
N LEU A 32 29.49 -13.90 -21.64
CA LEU A 32 28.46 -13.84 -20.60
C LEU A 32 27.73 -15.19 -20.43
N ALA A 33 27.80 -16.08 -21.43
CA ALA A 33 27.31 -17.45 -21.34
C ALA A 33 28.41 -18.49 -21.02
N THR A 34 29.67 -18.06 -20.79
CA THR A 34 30.78 -18.97 -20.46
C THR A 34 31.53 -18.62 -19.17
N ASN A 35 31.06 -17.64 -18.40
CA ASN A 35 31.50 -17.44 -17.03
C ASN A 35 30.47 -18.04 -16.06
N ASN A 36 30.73 -19.30 -15.68
CA ASN A 36 30.04 -20.08 -14.65
C ASN A 36 28.53 -20.30 -14.84
N ASP A 37 28.17 -21.22 -15.74
CA ASP A 37 26.98 -22.09 -15.50
C ASP A 37 27.27 -23.06 -14.34
N SER A 38 27.68 -22.55 -13.18
CA SER A 38 27.68 -23.33 -11.94
C SER A 38 26.33 -23.11 -11.29
N PHE A 39 25.37 -23.95 -11.63
CA PHE A 39 24.15 -24.05 -10.84
C PHE A 39 24.56 -24.37 -9.40
N ALA A 40 24.15 -23.54 -8.45
CA ALA A 40 24.35 -23.85 -7.05
C ALA A 40 23.70 -25.20 -6.74
N THR A 41 24.50 -26.17 -6.31
CA THR A 41 24.05 -27.53 -5.98
C THR A 41 23.74 -27.69 -4.50
N SER A 42 24.08 -26.69 -3.69
CA SER A 42 23.81 -26.62 -2.25
C SER A 42 23.36 -25.24 -1.81
N ALA A 43 22.69 -25.16 -0.67
CA ALA A 43 22.28 -23.90 -0.05
C ALA A 43 23.47 -22.96 0.24
N LEU A 44 24.63 -23.51 0.59
CA LEU A 44 25.84 -22.73 0.85
C LEU A 44 26.41 -22.13 -0.45
N GLU A 45 26.45 -22.88 -1.54
CA GLU A 45 26.91 -22.37 -2.85
C GLU A 45 26.00 -21.25 -3.35
N ALA A 46 24.68 -21.43 -3.22
CA ALA A 46 23.70 -20.41 -3.61
C ALA A 46 23.87 -19.13 -2.79
N TRP A 47 24.14 -19.26 -1.49
CA TRP A 47 24.45 -18.13 -0.63
C TRP A 47 25.74 -17.42 -1.04
N GLU A 48 26.80 -18.16 -1.39
CA GLU A 48 28.07 -17.56 -1.82
C GLU A 48 27.93 -16.79 -3.14
N GLN A 49 27.11 -17.28 -4.08
CA GLN A 49 26.78 -16.56 -5.32
C GLN A 49 26.08 -15.21 -5.04
N LEU A 50 25.17 -15.13 -4.05
CA LEU A 50 24.56 -13.85 -3.64
C LEU A 50 25.59 -12.84 -3.13
N LEU A 51 26.58 -13.30 -2.37
CA LEU A 51 27.66 -12.44 -1.88
C LEU A 51 28.50 -11.91 -3.03
N GLU A 52 28.83 -12.76 -4.00
CA GLU A 52 29.56 -12.36 -5.21
C GLU A 52 28.77 -11.36 -6.07
N ASN A 53 27.45 -11.50 -6.12
CA ASN A 53 26.56 -10.59 -6.85
C ASN A 53 26.29 -9.28 -6.11
N GLY A 54 26.78 -9.12 -4.88
CA GLY A 54 26.89 -7.83 -4.20
C GLY A 54 26.09 -7.68 -2.91
N LEU A 55 25.64 -8.80 -2.32
CA LEU A 55 25.02 -8.80 -0.98
C LEU A 55 26.08 -8.55 0.11
N GLU A 56 25.91 -7.49 0.91
CA GLU A 56 26.89 -7.02 1.90
C GLU A 56 26.50 -7.40 3.34
N THR A 57 26.90 -8.60 3.77
CA THR A 57 26.45 -9.20 5.04
C THR A 57 26.97 -8.53 6.31
N ALA A 58 28.18 -7.96 6.30
CA ALA A 58 28.77 -7.30 7.47
C ALA A 58 28.38 -5.82 7.62
N GLY A 59 27.58 -5.31 6.68
CA GLY A 59 27.17 -3.92 6.59
C GLY A 59 25.67 -3.79 6.36
N ARG A 60 25.29 -3.33 5.17
CA ARG A 60 23.91 -2.95 4.83
C ARG A 60 22.91 -4.11 4.80
N ASP A 61 23.37 -5.35 4.59
CA ASP A 61 22.49 -6.52 4.43
C ASP A 61 22.51 -7.50 5.60
N GLN A 62 23.13 -7.11 6.73
CA GLN A 62 23.10 -7.90 7.96
C GLN A 62 21.67 -8.24 8.40
N ASP A 63 20.72 -7.36 8.12
CA ASP A 63 19.31 -7.54 8.42
C ASP A 63 18.64 -8.64 7.58
N LEU A 64 19.03 -8.76 6.31
CA LEU A 64 18.56 -9.83 5.43
C LEU A 64 19.08 -11.18 5.94
N VAL A 65 20.34 -11.23 6.38
CA VAL A 65 20.97 -12.40 7.01
C VAL A 65 20.22 -12.80 8.29
N ASP A 66 19.86 -11.82 9.13
CA ASP A 66 19.11 -12.04 10.36
C ASP A 66 17.72 -12.61 10.07
N LEU A 67 17.00 -12.06 9.08
CA LEU A 67 15.69 -12.55 8.66
C LEU A 67 15.77 -13.96 8.08
N LEU A 68 16.73 -14.22 7.19
CA LEU A 68 16.93 -15.53 6.60
C LEU A 68 17.23 -16.59 7.65
N ARG A 69 18.08 -16.27 8.65
CA ARG A 69 18.31 -17.15 9.80
C ARG A 69 17.02 -17.43 10.57
N LYS A 70 16.24 -16.40 10.89
CA LYS A 70 14.96 -16.57 11.60
C LYS A 70 13.99 -17.47 10.84
N VAL A 71 13.94 -17.37 9.51
CA VAL A 71 13.08 -18.23 8.68
C VAL A 71 13.60 -19.68 8.67
N LEU A 72 14.92 -19.88 8.53
CA LEU A 72 15.52 -21.21 8.42
C LEU A 72 15.50 -22.02 9.72
N VAL A 73 15.75 -21.40 10.88
CA VAL A 73 15.84 -22.11 12.16
C VAL A 73 14.76 -21.73 13.17
N GLY A 74 13.91 -20.76 12.86
CA GLY A 74 12.92 -20.21 13.80
C GLY A 74 13.49 -19.17 14.77
N GLU A 75 12.62 -18.28 15.28
CA GLU A 75 13.04 -17.09 16.04
C GLU A 75 13.85 -17.35 17.31
N LYS A 76 13.57 -18.45 18.04
CA LYS A 76 14.27 -18.78 19.30
C LYS A 76 15.63 -19.42 19.09
N LEU A 77 15.77 -20.31 18.09
CA LEU A 77 17.07 -20.91 17.73
C LEU A 77 17.98 -19.87 17.06
N ALA A 78 17.41 -18.91 16.33
CA ALA A 78 18.15 -17.78 15.76
C ALA A 78 18.82 -16.88 16.83
N GLN A 79 18.37 -16.93 18.10
CA GLN A 79 19.04 -16.21 19.19
C GLN A 79 20.43 -16.76 19.53
N ASN A 80 20.75 -18.01 19.16
CA ASN A 80 22.05 -18.63 19.42
C ASN A 80 23.21 -18.02 18.62
N ARG A 81 22.96 -17.00 17.77
CA ARG A 81 23.93 -16.38 16.87
C ARG A 81 24.81 -17.41 16.14
N GLU A 82 24.27 -18.59 15.85
CA GLU A 82 24.96 -19.51 14.96
C GLU A 82 25.20 -18.82 13.62
N ASP A 83 26.38 -19.06 13.07
CA ASP A 83 26.77 -18.53 11.77
C ASP A 83 25.81 -19.09 10.72
N LEU A 84 25.25 -18.21 9.87
CA LEU A 84 24.36 -18.61 8.78
C LEU A 84 25.04 -19.68 7.91
N LYS A 85 26.36 -19.61 7.68
CA LYS A 85 27.08 -20.63 6.91
C LYS A 85 27.03 -22.02 7.54
N ILE A 86 26.90 -22.13 8.86
CA ILE A 86 26.74 -23.42 9.56
C ILE A 86 25.33 -23.95 9.31
N ILE A 87 24.31 -23.11 9.47
CA ILE A 87 22.92 -23.45 9.20
C ILE A 87 22.76 -23.91 7.74
N LEU A 88 23.35 -23.18 6.78
CA LEU A 88 23.26 -23.49 5.35
C LEU A 88 23.89 -24.84 4.96
N ARG A 89 24.74 -25.44 5.81
CA ARG A 89 25.26 -26.79 5.58
C ARG A 89 24.29 -27.89 5.98
N THR A 90 23.27 -27.56 6.77
CA THR A 90 22.30 -28.54 7.30
C THR A 90 20.94 -28.47 6.62
N VAL A 91 20.65 -27.40 5.88
CA VAL A 91 19.42 -27.25 5.07
C VAL A 91 19.67 -27.63 3.62
N SER A 92 18.65 -28.20 3.00
CA SER A 92 18.63 -28.48 1.57
C SER A 92 18.61 -27.18 0.74
N LEU A 93 19.01 -27.28 -0.53
CA LEU A 93 18.90 -26.17 -1.48
C LEU A 93 17.45 -25.66 -1.60
N GLU A 94 16.48 -26.57 -1.61
CA GLU A 94 15.05 -26.22 -1.71
C GLU A 94 14.55 -25.44 -0.49
N GLU A 95 14.92 -25.86 0.73
CA GLU A 95 14.59 -25.14 1.96
C GLU A 95 15.21 -23.74 1.97
N PHE A 96 16.47 -23.61 1.51
CA PHE A 96 17.12 -22.32 1.36
C PHE A 96 16.40 -21.43 0.34
N VAL A 97 16.10 -21.96 -0.86
CA VAL A 97 15.39 -21.24 -1.93
C VAL A 97 14.09 -20.67 -1.41
N ARG A 98 13.27 -21.51 -0.76
CA ARG A 98 11.98 -21.11 -0.20
C ARG A 98 12.15 -20.02 0.87
N ALA A 99 13.07 -20.21 1.81
CA ALA A 99 13.34 -19.24 2.86
C ALA A 99 13.86 -17.90 2.32
N PHE A 100 14.75 -17.95 1.33
CA PHE A 100 15.30 -16.77 0.70
C PHE A 100 14.23 -15.98 -0.04
N PHE A 101 13.41 -16.64 -0.86
CA PHE A 101 12.31 -15.99 -1.57
C PHE A 101 11.25 -15.42 -0.63
N GLN A 102 10.98 -16.06 0.51
CA GLN A 102 10.10 -15.51 1.54
C GLN A 102 10.66 -14.18 2.10
N VAL A 103 11.97 -14.10 2.34
CA VAL A 103 12.62 -12.88 2.82
C VAL A 103 12.74 -11.83 1.69
N ALA A 104 12.83 -12.28 0.44
CA ALA A 104 12.96 -11.40 -0.72
C ALA A 104 11.61 -10.82 -1.21
N ALA A 105 10.49 -11.50 -0.96
CA ALA A 105 9.17 -11.12 -1.47
C ALA A 105 8.77 -9.65 -1.21
N PRO A 106 9.00 -9.06 -0.01
CA PRO A 106 8.73 -7.64 0.20
C PRO A 106 9.51 -6.72 -0.76
N TYR A 107 10.73 -7.08 -1.17
CA TYR A 107 11.46 -6.26 -2.14
C TYR A 107 10.81 -6.29 -3.52
N ILE A 108 10.15 -7.38 -3.89
CA ILE A 108 9.39 -7.47 -5.15
C ILE A 108 8.23 -6.48 -5.12
N ASP A 109 7.51 -6.42 -4.00
CA ASP A 109 6.42 -5.43 -3.83
C ASP A 109 6.93 -4.00 -3.88
N MET A 110 8.10 -3.71 -3.28
CA MET A 110 8.74 -2.40 -3.42
C MET A 110 9.04 -2.06 -4.87
N LEU A 111 9.58 -3.01 -5.64
CA LEU A 111 9.87 -2.81 -7.06
C LEU A 111 8.60 -2.61 -7.90
N LYS A 112 7.50 -3.32 -7.58
CA LYS A 112 6.19 -3.12 -8.21
C LYS A 112 5.62 -1.73 -7.91
N ASP A 113 5.70 -1.28 -6.66
CA ASP A 113 5.25 0.04 -6.23
C ASP A 113 6.05 1.15 -6.92
N ILE A 114 7.37 1.00 -6.97
CA ILE A 114 8.25 1.90 -7.71
C ILE A 114 7.87 1.92 -9.19
N LEU A 115 7.67 0.75 -9.81
CA LEU A 115 7.24 0.63 -11.20
C LEU A 115 5.91 1.36 -11.45
N LYS A 116 4.91 1.16 -10.58
CA LYS A 116 3.61 1.86 -10.65
C LYS A 116 3.79 3.38 -10.56
N TRP A 117 4.67 3.85 -9.68
CA TRP A 117 5.01 5.26 -9.58
C TRP A 117 5.60 5.81 -10.88
N PHE A 118 6.51 5.07 -11.52
CA PHE A 118 7.05 5.43 -12.84
C PHE A 118 6.00 5.43 -13.94
N GLU A 119 5.15 4.40 -14.01
CA GLU A 119 4.09 4.29 -15.01
C GLU A 119 3.10 5.45 -14.89
N ARG A 120 2.78 5.87 -13.67
CA ARG A 120 1.98 7.07 -13.41
C ARG A 120 2.70 8.33 -13.89
N ALA A 121 3.99 8.46 -13.62
CA ALA A 121 4.77 9.59 -14.10
C ALA A 121 4.79 9.68 -15.64
N GLU A 122 4.94 8.55 -16.33
CA GLU A 122 4.83 8.45 -17.79
C GLU A 122 3.44 8.90 -18.28
N ALA A 123 2.38 8.38 -17.65
CA ALA A 123 0.99 8.70 -18.00
C ALA A 123 0.63 10.18 -17.78
N THR A 124 1.27 10.86 -16.83
CA THR A 124 0.92 12.25 -16.49
C THR A 124 1.59 13.25 -17.43
N HIS A 125 2.92 13.19 -17.67
CA HIS A 125 3.63 14.21 -18.47
C HIS A 125 4.96 13.77 -19.16
N GLY A 126 5.24 12.48 -19.38
CA GLY A 126 6.59 12.02 -19.80
C GLY A 126 6.71 11.43 -21.22
N PRO A 127 7.89 11.51 -21.88
CA PRO A 127 8.18 10.73 -23.09
C PRO A 127 8.34 9.23 -22.78
N HIS A 128 8.20 8.37 -23.79
CA HIS A 128 8.46 6.93 -23.67
C HIS A 128 9.90 6.64 -23.19
N GLY A 129 10.06 5.85 -22.13
CA GLY A 129 11.36 5.27 -21.73
C GLY A 129 12.01 5.88 -20.50
N TRP A 130 11.29 5.88 -19.37
CA TRP A 130 11.82 6.40 -18.12
C TRP A 130 12.96 5.58 -17.54
N LYS A 131 13.90 6.29 -16.89
CA LYS A 131 15.07 5.71 -16.22
C LYS A 131 15.18 6.17 -14.77
N MET A 132 15.76 5.32 -13.93
CA MET A 132 16.11 5.64 -12.55
C MET A 132 17.63 5.74 -12.41
N ALA A 133 18.12 6.83 -11.81
CA ALA A 133 19.53 7.03 -11.56
C ALA A 133 19.75 7.41 -10.09
N TRP A 134 20.81 6.87 -9.49
CA TRP A 134 21.34 7.40 -8.23
C TRP A 134 22.82 7.73 -8.39
N ASP A 135 23.25 8.81 -7.76
CA ASP A 135 24.65 9.25 -7.63
C ASP A 135 25.48 9.22 -8.91
N GLY A 136 24.85 9.52 -10.06
CA GLY A 136 25.51 9.54 -11.37
C GLY A 136 25.96 8.16 -11.89
N ALA A 137 25.60 7.07 -11.21
CA ALA A 137 25.83 5.69 -11.62
C ALA A 137 24.65 5.14 -12.46
N GLU A 138 24.85 3.92 -12.99
CA GLU A 138 24.02 3.25 -14.00
C GLU A 138 22.53 3.52 -13.88
N MET A 139 21.95 3.87 -15.04
CA MET A 139 20.53 4.13 -15.20
C MET A 139 19.78 2.80 -15.35
N GLU A 140 18.88 2.50 -14.42
CA GLU A 140 17.98 1.36 -14.56
C GLU A 140 16.75 1.79 -15.35
N GLU A 141 16.51 1.12 -16.48
CA GLU A 141 15.34 1.39 -17.30
C GLU A 141 14.11 0.71 -16.70
N LEU A 142 12.92 1.27 -16.94
CA LEU A 142 11.65 0.63 -16.58
C LEU A 142 11.56 -0.83 -17.08
N ARG A 143 12.20 -1.14 -18.21
CA ARG A 143 12.30 -2.50 -18.76
C ARG A 143 13.13 -3.45 -17.89
N SER A 144 14.15 -2.95 -17.18
CA SER A 144 14.92 -3.74 -16.20
C SER A 144 14.01 -4.21 -15.08
N PHE A 145 13.22 -3.32 -14.47
CA PHE A 145 12.27 -3.67 -13.41
C PHE A 145 11.26 -4.72 -13.87
N ARG A 146 10.67 -4.54 -15.06
CA ARG A 146 9.76 -5.53 -15.66
C ARG A 146 10.45 -6.87 -15.90
N LYS A 147 11.69 -6.86 -16.40
CA LYS A 147 12.48 -8.09 -16.61
C LYS A 147 12.80 -8.78 -15.29
N TRP A 148 13.13 -8.03 -14.23
CA TRP A 148 13.41 -8.58 -12.91
C TRP A 148 12.17 -9.22 -12.30
N ILE A 149 11.02 -8.53 -12.35
CA ILE A 149 9.73 -9.08 -11.92
C ILE A 149 9.38 -10.34 -12.72
N ALA A 150 9.56 -10.31 -14.04
CA ALA A 150 9.31 -11.49 -14.88
C ALA A 150 10.26 -12.66 -14.58
N THR A 151 11.54 -12.39 -14.28
CA THR A 151 12.53 -13.41 -13.90
C THR A 151 12.15 -14.03 -12.55
N LEU A 152 11.66 -13.21 -11.63
CA LEU A 152 11.13 -13.62 -10.33
C LEU A 152 9.87 -14.49 -10.46
N GLU A 153 8.96 -14.13 -11.35
CA GLU A 153 7.74 -14.90 -11.66
C GLU A 153 8.04 -16.20 -12.41
N GLN A 154 9.21 -16.35 -13.03
CA GLN A 154 9.70 -17.64 -13.54
C GLN A 154 10.26 -18.53 -12.40
N GLY A 155 10.71 -17.90 -11.31
CA GLY A 155 11.15 -18.46 -10.01
C GLY A 155 10.16 -19.39 -9.32
N GLY A 156 8.89 -19.04 -9.45
CA GLY A 156 7.81 -19.58 -8.67
C GLY A 156 6.55 -18.78 -8.94
N GLU A 157 5.45 -19.20 -8.36
CA GLU A 157 4.20 -18.48 -8.54
C GLU A 157 4.09 -17.32 -7.56
N LEU A 158 4.16 -16.10 -8.08
CA LEU A 158 3.95 -14.88 -7.30
C LEU A 158 2.45 -14.66 -7.11
N ILE A 159 1.93 -15.01 -5.94
CA ILE A 159 0.54 -14.80 -5.60
C ILE A 159 0.34 -13.42 -4.97
N SER A 160 -0.79 -12.79 -5.27
CA SER A 160 -1.23 -11.54 -4.64
C SER A 160 -2.39 -11.83 -3.71
N TYR A 161 -2.34 -11.32 -2.48
CA TYR A 161 -3.34 -11.57 -1.45
C TYR A 161 -3.58 -10.30 -0.61
N PRO A 162 -4.77 -10.14 -0.01
CA PRO A 162 -5.02 -9.04 0.92
C PRO A 162 -4.11 -9.18 2.14
N ALA A 163 -3.39 -8.11 2.49
CA ALA A 163 -2.72 -8.03 3.78
C ALA A 163 -3.78 -7.96 4.87
N LEU A 164 -3.74 -8.92 5.80
CA LEU A 164 -4.70 -9.05 6.89
C LEU A 164 -3.93 -9.01 8.21
N SER A 165 -4.39 -8.18 9.14
CA SER A 165 -4.09 -8.31 10.56
C SER A 165 -4.70 -9.59 11.13
N ASN A 166 -4.32 -9.95 12.36
CA ASN A 166 -4.87 -11.15 13.00
C ASN A 166 -6.39 -11.06 13.20
N ASP A 167 -6.92 -9.87 13.51
CA ASP A 167 -8.36 -9.65 13.66
C ASP A 167 -9.09 -9.69 12.31
N GLU A 168 -8.47 -9.18 11.26
CA GLU A 168 -9.03 -9.22 9.91
C GLU A 168 -9.09 -10.64 9.34
N CYS A 169 -8.16 -11.54 9.71
CA CYS A 169 -8.30 -12.97 9.42
C CYS A 169 -9.59 -13.57 10.00
N TRP A 170 -9.98 -13.17 11.22
CA TRP A 170 -11.24 -13.62 11.82
C TRP A 170 -12.45 -12.93 11.21
N ARG A 171 -12.32 -11.63 10.89
CA ARG A 171 -13.36 -10.87 10.18
C ARG A 171 -13.67 -11.49 8.82
N LEU A 172 -12.66 -11.94 8.07
CA LEU A 172 -12.85 -12.66 6.80
C LEU A 172 -13.76 -13.87 7.00
N LEU A 173 -13.47 -14.73 7.98
CA LEU A 173 -14.34 -15.88 8.30
C LEU A 173 -15.74 -15.46 8.73
N LEU A 174 -15.87 -14.39 9.51
CA LEU A 174 -17.17 -13.89 9.97
C LEU A 174 -18.03 -13.40 8.80
N ILE A 175 -17.43 -12.66 7.85
CA ILE A 175 -18.10 -12.22 6.63
C ILE A 175 -18.58 -13.43 5.83
N LEU A 176 -17.72 -14.44 5.68
CA LEU A 176 -18.06 -15.68 4.98
C LEU A 176 -19.16 -16.49 5.70
N ASP A 177 -19.17 -16.54 7.03
CA ASP A 177 -20.19 -17.23 7.84
C ASP A 177 -21.58 -16.57 7.73
N ASN A 178 -21.67 -15.32 7.25
CA ASN A 178 -22.96 -14.68 6.95
C ASN A 178 -23.57 -15.16 5.61
N VAL A 179 -22.81 -15.86 4.77
CA VAL A 179 -23.32 -16.45 3.53
C VAL A 179 -24.01 -17.78 3.88
N ALA A 180 -25.34 -17.86 3.72
CA ALA A 180 -26.14 -18.96 4.27
C ALA A 180 -25.65 -20.39 3.89
N PRO A 181 -25.27 -20.70 2.63
CA PRO A 181 -24.65 -21.99 2.31
C PRO A 181 -23.36 -22.26 3.08
N VAL A 182 -22.49 -21.24 3.21
CA VAL A 182 -21.23 -21.34 3.96
C VAL A 182 -21.51 -21.55 5.45
N HIS A 183 -22.48 -20.83 6.03
CA HIS A 183 -22.89 -21.00 7.42
C HIS A 183 -23.24 -22.46 7.76
N ASN A 184 -24.04 -23.08 6.89
CA ASN A 184 -24.46 -24.47 7.05
C ASN A 184 -23.25 -25.41 7.02
N THR A 185 -22.34 -25.21 6.06
CA THR A 185 -21.08 -25.96 5.99
C THR A 185 -20.24 -25.78 7.25
N LEU A 186 -20.05 -24.54 7.73
CA LEU A 186 -19.25 -24.27 8.92
C LEU A 186 -19.87 -24.86 10.19
N CYS A 187 -21.20 -24.91 10.28
CA CYS A 187 -21.90 -25.61 11.37
C CYS A 187 -21.64 -27.11 11.37
N LEU A 188 -21.58 -27.74 10.20
CA LEU A 188 -21.24 -29.16 10.04
C LEU A 188 -19.77 -29.44 10.39
N VAL A 189 -18.85 -28.60 9.90
CA VAL A 189 -17.41 -28.68 10.21
C VAL A 189 -17.16 -28.53 11.72
N ARG A 190 -17.83 -27.59 12.40
CA ARG A 190 -17.74 -27.42 13.86
C ARG A 190 -18.19 -28.68 14.63
N LYS A 191 -19.13 -29.45 14.08
CA LYS A 191 -19.60 -30.73 14.63
C LYS A 191 -18.77 -31.93 14.19
N GLN A 192 -17.77 -31.73 13.32
CA GLN A 192 -17.00 -32.78 12.67
C GLN A 192 -17.88 -33.76 11.88
N ASP A 193 -19.00 -33.26 11.36
CA ASP A 193 -19.92 -34.03 10.51
C ASP A 193 -19.69 -33.63 9.06
N TYR A 194 -18.88 -34.41 8.34
CA TYR A 194 -18.54 -34.12 6.95
C TYR A 194 -19.46 -34.82 5.94
N GLN A 195 -20.54 -35.47 6.41
CA GLN A 195 -21.47 -36.16 5.53
C GLN A 195 -22.25 -35.17 4.67
N GLY A 196 -22.26 -35.41 3.36
CA GLY A 196 -22.97 -34.55 2.40
C GLY A 196 -22.26 -33.25 2.04
N LEU A 197 -21.07 -32.98 2.60
CA LEU A 197 -20.23 -31.88 2.14
C LEU A 197 -19.60 -32.19 0.77
N PRO A 198 -19.28 -31.15 -0.03
CA PRO A 198 -18.46 -31.29 -1.23
C PRO A 198 -17.23 -32.17 -1.01
N SER A 199 -16.91 -33.03 -1.98
CA SER A 199 -15.82 -34.01 -1.86
C SER A 199 -14.46 -33.36 -1.59
N CYS A 200 -14.20 -32.18 -2.16
CA CYS A 200 -12.98 -31.42 -1.89
C CYS A 200 -12.82 -31.05 -0.41
N ILE A 201 -13.91 -30.64 0.25
CA ILE A 201 -13.92 -30.30 1.68
C ILE A 201 -13.68 -31.56 2.52
N ASN A 202 -14.37 -32.64 2.19
CA ASN A 202 -14.24 -33.91 2.92
C ASN A 202 -12.81 -34.49 2.80
N ASN A 203 -12.24 -34.47 1.59
CA ASN A 203 -10.87 -34.92 1.35
C ASN A 203 -9.87 -34.07 2.14
N PHE A 204 -9.97 -32.74 2.05
CA PHE A 204 -9.10 -31.86 2.81
C PHE A 204 -9.25 -32.06 4.33
N ALA A 205 -10.48 -32.17 4.83
CA ALA A 205 -10.75 -32.40 6.26
C ALA A 205 -10.17 -33.73 6.75
N PHE A 206 -10.19 -34.78 5.92
CA PHE A 206 -9.57 -36.06 6.23
C PHE A 206 -8.06 -35.92 6.38
N SER A 207 -7.38 -35.35 5.39
CA SER A 207 -5.92 -35.16 5.41
C SER A 207 -5.48 -34.24 6.54
N TYR A 208 -6.19 -33.13 6.71
CA TYR A 208 -6.01 -32.19 7.82
C TYR A 208 -6.23 -32.86 9.20
N GLY A 209 -7.08 -33.88 9.27
CA GLY A 209 -7.34 -34.68 10.47
C GLY A 209 -6.20 -35.64 10.85
N ILE A 210 -5.36 -36.03 9.88
CA ILE A 210 -4.18 -36.89 10.09
C ILE A 210 -2.87 -36.08 10.07
N ASP A 211 -2.96 -34.77 10.34
CA ASP A 211 -1.85 -33.81 10.34
C ASP A 211 -1.07 -33.76 9.01
N CYS A 212 -1.77 -34.05 7.92
CA CYS A 212 -1.26 -33.87 6.57
C CYS A 212 -1.87 -32.60 5.97
N TYR A 213 -1.03 -31.58 5.81
CA TYR A 213 -1.37 -30.46 4.95
C TYR A 213 -1.22 -30.94 3.50
N ASP A 214 -2.32 -31.40 2.91
CA ASP A 214 -2.36 -31.86 1.52
C ASP A 214 -1.94 -30.75 0.55
N ASP A 215 -1.50 -31.18 -0.63
CA ASP A 215 -1.29 -30.29 -1.75
C ASP A 215 -2.59 -29.57 -2.10
N ILE A 216 -2.46 -28.28 -2.39
CA ILE A 216 -3.56 -27.39 -2.72
C ILE A 216 -4.33 -27.85 -3.97
N ASP A 217 -3.68 -28.67 -4.80
CA ASP A 217 -4.23 -29.31 -5.99
C ASP A 217 -5.45 -30.21 -5.72
N THR A 218 -5.72 -30.55 -4.45
CA THR A 218 -6.94 -31.27 -4.03
C THR A 218 -8.19 -30.39 -3.92
N LEU A 219 -8.01 -29.07 -3.90
CA LEU A 219 -9.11 -28.10 -3.84
C LEU A 219 -9.56 -27.71 -5.26
N PRO A 220 -10.84 -27.36 -5.45
CA PRO A 220 -11.33 -26.92 -6.75
C PRO A 220 -10.58 -25.64 -7.15
N ALA A 221 -10.13 -25.56 -8.40
CA ALA A 221 -9.60 -24.32 -8.93
C ALA A 221 -10.64 -23.20 -8.81
N PRO A 222 -10.22 -21.95 -8.52
CA PRO A 222 -11.15 -20.85 -8.43
C PRO A 222 -11.84 -20.62 -9.79
N PRO A 223 -13.14 -20.25 -9.78
CA PRO A 223 -13.91 -20.08 -11.01
C PRO A 223 -13.41 -18.91 -11.87
N GLU A 224 -12.76 -17.94 -11.24
CA GLU A 224 -12.24 -16.72 -11.85
C GLU A 224 -10.79 -16.47 -11.37
N SER A 225 -9.97 -15.83 -12.20
CA SER A 225 -8.59 -15.43 -11.88
C SER A 225 -8.49 -14.05 -11.21
N SER A 226 -9.61 -13.50 -10.75
CA SER A 226 -9.71 -12.21 -10.06
C SER A 226 -10.95 -12.18 -9.16
N GLY A 227 -11.12 -11.13 -8.34
CA GLY A 227 -12.27 -10.98 -7.45
C GLY A 227 -12.15 -11.68 -6.09
N PRO A 228 -13.21 -11.68 -5.28
CA PRO A 228 -13.16 -12.09 -3.87
C PRO A 228 -12.81 -13.57 -3.68
N VAL A 229 -13.32 -14.47 -4.53
CA VAL A 229 -13.03 -15.91 -4.44
C VAL A 229 -11.58 -16.21 -4.77
N TRP A 230 -11.01 -15.53 -5.76
CA TRP A 230 -9.59 -15.60 -6.10
C TRP A 230 -8.70 -15.09 -4.97
N MET A 231 -9.10 -14.02 -4.28
CA MET A 231 -8.36 -13.51 -3.12
C MET A 231 -8.39 -14.49 -1.94
N ILE A 232 -9.54 -15.10 -1.64
CA ILE A 232 -9.64 -16.17 -0.61
C ILE A 232 -8.73 -17.34 -0.96
N TRP A 233 -8.73 -17.76 -2.23
CA TRP A 233 -7.83 -18.80 -2.73
C TRP A 233 -6.37 -18.46 -2.42
N ASN A 234 -5.92 -17.24 -2.76
CA ASN A 234 -4.55 -16.81 -2.49
C ASN A 234 -4.21 -16.74 -0.99
N VAL A 235 -5.16 -16.34 -0.13
CA VAL A 235 -5.00 -16.43 1.33
C VAL A 235 -4.79 -17.88 1.79
N ILE A 236 -5.56 -18.83 1.26
CA ILE A 236 -5.41 -20.26 1.57
C ILE A 236 -4.01 -20.75 1.17
N ARG A 237 -3.55 -20.45 -0.06
CA ARG A 237 -2.23 -20.92 -0.51
C ARG A 237 -1.09 -20.28 0.27
N ARG A 238 -1.22 -19.00 0.62
CA ARG A 238 -0.25 -18.29 1.48
C ARG A 238 -0.06 -19.00 2.81
N VAL A 239 -1.16 -19.39 3.46
CA VAL A 239 -1.13 -20.08 4.77
C VAL A 239 -0.66 -21.52 4.64
N LEU A 240 -1.18 -22.28 3.67
CA LEU A 240 -0.75 -23.66 3.40
C LEU A 240 0.74 -23.74 3.09
N SER A 241 1.25 -22.87 2.21
CA SER A 241 2.67 -22.83 1.87
C SER A 241 3.55 -22.65 3.10
N GLN A 242 3.15 -21.80 4.06
CA GLN A 242 3.91 -21.57 5.28
C GLN A 242 3.82 -22.73 6.27
N LEU A 243 2.65 -23.37 6.40
CA LEU A 243 2.48 -24.55 7.25
C LEU A 243 3.28 -25.73 6.71
N ILE A 244 3.20 -26.01 5.40
CA ILE A 244 4.00 -27.05 4.73
C ILE A 244 5.49 -26.75 4.90
N ALA A 245 5.92 -25.51 4.69
CA ALA A 245 7.31 -25.10 4.85
C ALA A 245 7.83 -25.26 6.29
N SER A 246 6.95 -25.14 7.29
CA SER A 246 7.36 -25.28 8.69
C SER A 246 7.70 -26.71 9.10
N GLY A 247 7.18 -27.71 8.37
CA GLY A 247 7.28 -29.13 8.75
C GLY A 247 6.66 -29.46 10.11
N MET A 248 5.85 -28.55 10.70
CA MET A 248 5.19 -28.78 11.98
C MET A 248 3.85 -29.47 11.79
N ASP A 249 3.62 -30.53 12.57
CA ASP A 249 2.28 -31.09 12.77
C ASP A 249 1.50 -30.26 13.80
N ARG A 250 0.18 -30.50 13.90
CA ARG A 250 -0.69 -29.69 14.75
C ARG A 250 -0.44 -29.90 16.23
N GLU A 251 0.08 -31.06 16.65
CA GLU A 251 0.48 -31.29 18.04
C GLU A 251 1.67 -30.41 18.43
N LYS A 252 2.70 -30.35 17.57
CA LYS A 252 3.85 -29.46 17.73
C LYS A 252 3.43 -27.99 17.74
N ILE A 253 2.55 -27.60 16.83
CA ILE A 253 1.99 -26.24 16.79
C ILE A 253 1.29 -25.90 18.11
N ARG A 254 0.41 -26.78 18.61
CA ARG A 254 -0.27 -26.57 19.90
C ARG A 254 0.70 -26.47 21.07
N ALA A 255 1.73 -27.32 21.12
CA ALA A 255 2.75 -27.27 22.17
C ALA A 255 3.56 -25.96 22.10
N ALA A 256 3.91 -25.52 20.88
CA ALA A 256 4.60 -24.28 20.61
C ALA A 256 3.79 -23.03 21.04
N VAL A 257 2.50 -23.00 20.75
CA VAL A 257 1.60 -21.90 21.17
C VAL A 257 1.42 -21.90 22.69
N ARG A 258 1.14 -23.06 23.31
CA ARG A 258 0.92 -23.17 24.77
C ARG A 258 2.13 -22.81 25.61
N SER A 259 3.33 -23.03 25.09
CA SER A 259 4.57 -22.64 25.78
C SER A 259 4.82 -21.13 25.79
N GLY A 260 3.97 -20.33 25.12
CA GLY A 260 4.18 -18.89 24.97
C GLY A 260 5.37 -18.55 24.08
N ASN A 261 5.87 -19.53 23.31
CA ASN A 261 7.05 -19.38 22.48
C ASN A 261 6.78 -18.59 21.18
N TYR A 262 5.51 -18.37 20.85
CA TYR A 262 5.05 -17.75 19.61
C TYR A 262 3.94 -16.75 19.93
N PRO A 263 4.28 -15.50 20.33
CA PRO A 263 3.28 -14.48 20.59
C PRO A 263 2.58 -14.08 19.29
N VAL A 264 1.26 -13.92 19.35
CA VAL A 264 0.46 -13.43 18.23
C VAL A 264 0.90 -12.01 17.90
N VAL A 265 1.18 -11.76 16.62
CA VAL A 265 1.43 -10.42 16.09
C VAL A 265 0.08 -9.87 15.65
N ALA A 266 -0.40 -8.81 16.30
CA ALA A 266 -1.74 -8.29 16.06
C ALA A 266 -1.87 -7.73 14.64
N GLU A 267 -0.83 -7.02 14.20
CA GLU A 267 -0.77 -6.28 12.95
C GLU A 267 -0.52 -7.17 11.71
N ASP A 268 0.05 -8.36 11.90
CA ASP A 268 0.38 -9.30 10.83
C ASP A 268 -0.29 -10.67 11.07
N GLY A 269 -1.39 -10.88 10.36
CA GLY A 269 -2.10 -12.14 10.34
C GLY A 269 -1.24 -13.27 9.77
N PHE A 270 -0.33 -13.01 8.85
CA PHE A 270 0.47 -14.05 8.19
C PHE A 270 1.83 -14.31 8.86
N ALA A 271 2.12 -13.66 9.99
CA ALA A 271 3.22 -14.04 10.85
C ALA A 271 3.08 -15.51 11.28
N THR A 272 4.21 -16.24 11.34
CA THR A 272 4.21 -17.68 11.68
C THR A 272 3.50 -17.97 12.99
N SER A 273 3.75 -17.15 14.02
CA SER A 273 3.08 -17.28 15.31
C SER A 273 1.57 -17.04 15.25
N SER A 274 1.13 -16.04 14.49
CA SER A 274 -0.28 -15.72 14.27
C SER A 274 -1.00 -16.87 13.53
N ILE A 275 -0.37 -17.44 12.50
CA ILE A 275 -0.88 -18.63 11.80
C ILE A 275 -1.01 -19.81 12.77
N TYR A 276 0.02 -20.10 13.56
CA TYR A 276 0.00 -21.20 14.54
C TYR A 276 -1.09 -21.04 15.58
N ALA A 277 -1.28 -19.84 16.11
CA ALA A 277 -2.35 -19.56 17.05
C ALA A 277 -3.72 -19.86 16.44
N ARG A 278 -4.01 -19.34 15.23
CA ARG A 278 -5.29 -19.59 14.55
C ARG A 278 -5.49 -21.04 14.13
N GLU A 279 -4.40 -21.74 13.84
CA GLU A 279 -4.42 -23.16 13.51
C GLU A 279 -4.84 -24.03 14.71
N THR A 280 -4.60 -23.56 15.95
CA THR A 280 -5.14 -24.24 17.14
C THR A 280 -6.67 -24.25 17.18
N ASP A 281 -7.32 -23.28 16.53
CA ASP A 281 -8.77 -23.11 16.41
C ASP A 281 -9.34 -23.58 15.05
N LEU A 282 -8.56 -24.34 14.28
CA LEU A 282 -8.96 -24.89 12.97
C LEU A 282 -9.33 -23.81 11.94
N TRP A 283 -8.71 -22.64 12.02
CA TRP A 283 -9.04 -21.51 11.14
C TRP A 283 -8.89 -21.86 9.66
N LEU A 284 -7.80 -22.54 9.28
CA LEU A 284 -7.56 -22.94 7.89
C LEU A 284 -8.62 -23.92 7.38
N LEU A 285 -8.99 -24.94 8.17
CA LEU A 285 -10.04 -25.88 7.81
C LEU A 285 -11.38 -25.17 7.57
N LYS A 286 -11.74 -24.20 8.41
CA LYS A 286 -12.95 -23.39 8.25
C LYS A 286 -12.87 -22.56 6.96
N LEU A 287 -11.74 -21.92 6.68
CA LEU A 287 -11.57 -21.12 5.47
C LEU A 287 -11.66 -21.96 4.19
N VAL A 288 -10.98 -23.11 4.16
CA VAL A 288 -11.06 -24.06 3.04
C VAL A 288 -12.49 -24.58 2.86
N SER A 289 -13.22 -24.84 3.94
CA SER A 289 -14.61 -25.29 3.87
C SER A 289 -15.54 -24.20 3.33
N ALA A 290 -15.33 -22.95 3.73
CA ALA A 290 -16.04 -21.81 3.17
C ALA A 290 -15.75 -21.65 1.67
N TYR A 291 -14.47 -21.67 1.30
CA TYR A 291 -14.03 -21.60 -0.11
C TYR A 291 -14.62 -22.72 -0.97
N GLY A 292 -14.51 -23.98 -0.52
CA GLY A 292 -15.07 -25.13 -1.24
C GLY A 292 -16.58 -25.02 -1.44
N THR A 293 -17.30 -24.42 -0.48
CA THR A 293 -18.73 -24.14 -0.62
C THR A 293 -18.99 -23.06 -1.66
N LEU A 294 -18.24 -21.95 -1.63
CA LEU A 294 -18.38 -20.87 -2.63
C LEU A 294 -18.16 -21.38 -4.06
N CYS A 295 -17.22 -22.30 -4.28
CA CYS A 295 -16.98 -22.89 -5.60
C CYS A 295 -18.16 -23.74 -6.12
N THR A 296 -19.14 -24.10 -5.28
CA THR A 296 -20.35 -24.81 -5.71
C THR A 296 -21.52 -23.89 -6.07
N LEU A 297 -21.44 -22.61 -5.70
CA LEU A 297 -22.49 -21.63 -5.98
C LEU A 297 -22.45 -21.16 -7.44
N THR A 298 -23.58 -20.70 -7.97
CA THR A 298 -23.61 -20.03 -9.28
C THR A 298 -22.94 -18.66 -9.22
N ALA A 299 -22.55 -18.09 -10.37
CA ALA A 299 -21.95 -16.75 -10.41
C ALA A 299 -22.86 -15.68 -9.77
N GLU A 300 -24.15 -15.66 -10.13
CA GLU A 300 -25.15 -14.75 -9.55
C GLU A 300 -25.24 -14.86 -8.01
N GLN A 301 -25.26 -16.09 -7.48
CA GLN A 301 -25.28 -16.32 -6.03
C GLN A 301 -23.99 -15.86 -5.34
N ARG A 302 -22.84 -15.93 -6.03
CA ARG A 302 -21.57 -15.44 -5.49
C ARG A 302 -21.52 -13.92 -5.49
N ASP A 303 -21.93 -13.27 -6.57
CA ASP A 303 -21.87 -11.81 -6.70
C ASP A 303 -22.73 -11.13 -5.62
N ASP A 304 -23.97 -11.59 -5.44
CA ASP A 304 -24.87 -11.09 -4.40
C ASP A 304 -24.33 -11.34 -2.99
N ALA A 305 -23.76 -12.52 -2.75
CA ALA A 305 -23.26 -12.91 -1.42
C ALA A 305 -21.91 -12.26 -1.06
N LEU A 306 -21.09 -11.90 -2.05
CA LEU A 306 -19.71 -11.45 -1.87
C LEU A 306 -19.49 -9.98 -2.19
N SER A 307 -20.51 -9.22 -2.60
CA SER A 307 -20.38 -7.78 -2.86
C SER A 307 -19.78 -7.03 -1.66
N TYR A 308 -20.27 -7.28 -0.44
CA TYR A 308 -19.68 -6.69 0.78
C TYR A 308 -18.23 -7.12 1.01
N LEU A 309 -17.91 -8.39 0.71
CA LEU A 309 -16.54 -8.89 0.87
C LEU A 309 -15.60 -8.21 -0.12
N ASP A 310 -16.01 -8.05 -1.38
CA ASP A 310 -15.22 -7.41 -2.42
C ASP A 310 -14.91 -5.93 -2.07
N ASP A 311 -15.92 -5.19 -1.61
CA ASP A 311 -15.73 -3.80 -1.18
C ASP A 311 -14.79 -3.70 0.02
N TRP A 312 -14.93 -4.60 1.01
CA TRP A 312 -14.01 -4.63 2.14
C TRP A 312 -12.59 -5.03 1.72
N LEU A 313 -12.41 -6.02 0.85
CA LEU A 313 -11.09 -6.43 0.34
C LEU A 313 -10.39 -5.30 -0.41
N LYS A 314 -11.12 -4.44 -1.14
CA LYS A 314 -10.55 -3.26 -1.82
C LYS A 314 -10.01 -2.20 -0.85
N THR A 315 -10.48 -2.18 0.39
CA THR A 315 -9.93 -1.29 1.43
C THR A 315 -8.60 -1.78 1.99
N LEU A 316 -8.23 -3.04 1.70
CA LEU A 316 -7.02 -3.66 2.19
C LEU A 316 -5.90 -3.56 1.13
N PRO A 317 -4.68 -3.17 1.52
CA PRO A 317 -3.47 -3.31 0.75
C PRO A 317 -3.25 -4.74 0.31
N THR A 318 -2.72 -4.85 -0.89
CA THR A 318 -2.30 -6.13 -1.46
C THR A 318 -0.83 -6.38 -1.12
N ALA A 319 -0.53 -7.59 -0.65
CA ALA A 319 0.83 -8.08 -0.49
C ALA A 319 1.09 -9.18 -1.53
N SER A 320 2.36 -9.37 -1.90
CA SER A 320 2.76 -10.53 -2.69
C SER A 320 3.47 -11.58 -1.84
N TYR A 321 3.34 -12.83 -2.26
CA TYR A 321 4.10 -13.93 -1.70
C TYR A 321 4.51 -14.86 -2.83
N LEU A 322 5.77 -15.26 -2.82
CA LEU A 322 6.31 -16.12 -3.86
C LEU A 322 6.28 -17.57 -3.37
N ILE A 323 5.45 -18.38 -4.03
CA ILE A 323 5.45 -19.83 -3.85
C ILE A 323 6.54 -20.37 -4.78
N ALA A 324 7.71 -20.64 -4.23
CA ALA A 324 8.85 -21.14 -5.00
C ALA A 324 8.54 -22.53 -5.58
N ASN A 325 8.66 -22.67 -6.91
CA ASN A 325 8.31 -23.91 -7.63
C ASN A 325 9.53 -24.61 -8.25
N SER A 326 10.70 -23.98 -8.32
CA SER A 326 11.92 -24.64 -8.83
C SER A 326 13.21 -24.05 -8.26
N ALA A 327 14.21 -24.91 -8.08
CA ALA A 327 15.59 -24.49 -7.83
C ALA A 327 16.27 -23.91 -9.09
N ASP A 328 15.78 -24.23 -10.29
CA ASP A 328 16.39 -23.83 -11.55
C ASP A 328 16.30 -22.32 -11.81
N ALA A 329 15.21 -21.70 -11.38
CA ALA A 329 15.01 -20.26 -11.50
C ALA A 329 15.72 -19.45 -10.39
N LEU A 330 16.39 -20.12 -9.45
CA LEU A 330 17.25 -19.50 -8.45
C LEU A 330 18.39 -18.76 -9.13
N SER A 331 19.13 -19.38 -10.06
CA SER A 331 20.35 -18.80 -10.64
C SER A 331 20.09 -17.43 -11.28
N ALA A 332 19.06 -17.35 -12.13
CA ALA A 332 18.66 -16.09 -12.78
C ALA A 332 18.26 -15.00 -11.78
N PHE A 333 17.72 -15.40 -10.61
CA PHE A 333 17.39 -14.48 -9.53
C PHE A 333 18.61 -14.03 -8.72
N LEU A 334 19.51 -14.96 -8.37
CA LEU A 334 20.74 -14.64 -7.63
C LEU A 334 21.62 -13.67 -8.42
N ASP A 335 21.57 -13.75 -9.75
CA ASP A 335 22.34 -12.90 -10.67
C ASP A 335 21.73 -11.51 -10.92
N LEU A 336 20.57 -11.18 -10.32
CA LEU A 336 20.00 -9.86 -10.48
C LEU A 336 20.88 -8.77 -9.85
N PRO A 337 21.18 -7.66 -10.56
CA PRO A 337 22.03 -6.60 -10.02
C PRO A 337 21.37 -5.81 -8.88
N LEU A 338 20.08 -6.07 -8.59
CA LEU A 338 19.30 -5.38 -7.56
C LEU A 338 19.92 -5.51 -6.16
N TRP A 339 20.65 -6.59 -5.89
CA TRP A 339 21.25 -6.85 -4.57
C TRP A 339 22.23 -5.76 -4.14
N ARG A 340 22.98 -5.20 -5.09
CA ARG A 340 23.96 -4.13 -4.83
C ARG A 340 23.32 -2.84 -4.32
N ARG A 341 22.04 -2.62 -4.65
CA ARG A 341 21.34 -1.34 -4.47
C ARG A 341 20.05 -1.49 -3.64
N ARG A 342 19.90 -2.59 -2.90
CA ARG A 342 18.69 -2.90 -2.10
C ARG A 342 18.24 -1.75 -1.20
N HIS A 343 19.18 -1.09 -0.52
CA HIS A 343 18.92 0.05 0.36
C HIS A 343 18.47 1.32 -0.39
N GLU A 344 18.97 1.54 -1.61
CA GLU A 344 18.55 2.65 -2.47
C GLU A 344 17.11 2.45 -2.98
N PHE A 345 16.72 1.19 -3.27
CA PHE A 345 15.33 0.86 -3.58
C PHE A 345 14.39 1.09 -2.40
N TYR A 346 14.84 0.88 -1.17
CA TYR A 346 14.00 1.16 0.00
C TYR A 346 13.69 2.65 0.14
N ALA A 347 14.67 3.53 -0.01
CA ALA A 347 14.43 4.99 0.00
C ALA A 347 13.53 5.43 -1.17
N ALA A 348 13.74 4.87 -2.36
CA ALA A 348 12.86 5.08 -3.51
C ALA A 348 11.41 4.63 -3.27
N TRP A 349 11.23 3.49 -2.60
CA TRP A 349 9.92 2.99 -2.23
C TRP A 349 9.22 3.88 -1.20
N ILE A 350 9.96 4.42 -0.21
CA ILE A 350 9.38 5.44 0.68
C ILE A 350 8.96 6.68 -0.12
N ALA A 351 9.76 7.13 -1.09
CA ALA A 351 9.37 8.23 -1.98
C ALA A 351 8.05 7.94 -2.70
N SER A 352 7.89 6.72 -3.26
CA SER A 352 6.63 6.33 -3.89
C SER A 352 5.46 6.32 -2.90
N LYS A 353 5.68 5.95 -1.63
CA LYS A 353 4.64 6.00 -0.59
C LYS A 353 4.29 7.41 -0.14
N LEU A 354 5.24 8.33 -0.13
CA LEU A 354 4.96 9.76 0.08
C LEU A 354 4.10 10.33 -1.06
N VAL A 355 4.36 9.89 -2.29
CA VAL A 355 3.57 10.25 -3.48
C VAL A 355 2.17 9.63 -3.40
N ASP A 356 2.05 8.35 -3.07
CA ASP A 356 0.76 7.67 -2.87
C ASP A 356 -0.07 8.35 -1.78
N ALA A 357 0.55 8.81 -0.68
CA ALA A 357 -0.14 9.55 0.38
C ALA A 357 -0.68 10.92 -0.06
N CYS A 358 -0.22 11.43 -1.20
CA CYS A 358 -0.74 12.64 -1.84
C CYS A 358 -1.87 12.34 -2.84
N ASP A 359 -2.32 11.08 -2.97
CA ASP A 359 -3.35 10.70 -3.93
C ASP A 359 -4.65 11.45 -3.72
N GLY A 360 -5.30 11.81 -4.84
CA GLY A 360 -6.47 12.68 -4.86
C GLY A 360 -6.12 14.17 -5.02
N HIS A 361 -4.96 14.63 -4.57
CA HIS A 361 -4.46 15.96 -4.90
C HIS A 361 -4.07 16.04 -6.38
N GLU A 362 -4.20 17.22 -6.99
CA GLU A 362 -3.60 17.47 -8.29
C GLU A 362 -2.08 17.66 -8.09
N MET A 363 -1.27 16.90 -8.83
CA MET A 363 0.17 16.82 -8.58
C MET A 363 0.94 16.65 -9.88
N ILE A 364 2.09 17.31 -9.97
CA ILE A 364 3.05 17.20 -11.06
C ILE A 364 4.28 16.46 -10.54
N LEU A 365 4.50 15.24 -11.04
CA LEU A 365 5.75 14.53 -10.81
C LEU A 365 6.86 15.15 -11.67
N ARG A 366 7.98 15.53 -11.04
CA ARG A 366 9.09 16.17 -11.74
C ARG A 366 10.03 15.15 -12.35
N SER A 367 10.51 15.47 -13.55
CA SER A 367 11.51 14.69 -14.26
C SER A 367 12.39 15.55 -15.12
N GLU A 368 13.62 15.11 -15.31
CA GLU A 368 14.55 15.73 -16.24
C GLU A 368 14.80 14.76 -17.39
N SER A 369 14.37 15.13 -18.60
CA SER A 369 14.57 14.31 -19.82
C SER A 369 14.04 12.86 -19.72
N GLY A 370 12.93 12.65 -19.01
CA GLY A 370 12.36 11.31 -18.78
C GLY A 370 13.09 10.50 -17.69
N VAL A 371 13.89 11.14 -16.85
CA VAL A 371 14.56 10.46 -15.71
C VAL A 371 13.91 10.93 -14.40
N ILE A 372 13.39 9.99 -13.60
CA ILE A 372 13.16 10.24 -12.16
C ILE A 372 14.51 9.95 -11.50
N ALA A 373 15.22 11.01 -11.14
CA ALA A 373 16.49 10.87 -10.44
C ALA A 373 16.24 11.09 -8.95
N LEU A 374 16.77 10.20 -8.11
CA LEU A 374 16.92 10.41 -6.66
C LEU A 374 18.41 10.46 -6.31
N PRO A 375 19.17 11.45 -6.84
CA PRO A 375 20.57 11.60 -6.52
C PRO A 375 20.74 12.14 -5.10
N PHE A 376 21.93 11.98 -4.51
CA PHE A 376 22.31 12.59 -3.23
C PHE A 376 22.55 14.11 -3.35
N ARG A 377 21.53 14.85 -3.82
CA ARG A 377 21.45 16.30 -3.94
C ARG A 377 20.00 16.75 -3.99
N LYS A 378 19.75 18.00 -3.58
CA LYS A 378 18.43 18.66 -3.66
C LYS A 378 17.77 18.39 -5.02
N THR A 379 16.63 17.69 -4.99
CA THR A 379 15.85 17.35 -6.18
C THR A 379 14.37 17.53 -5.88
N ILE A 380 13.63 18.15 -6.80
CA ILE A 380 12.16 18.22 -6.67
C ILE A 380 11.62 16.88 -7.17
N VAL A 381 10.87 16.19 -6.31
CA VAL A 381 10.24 14.90 -6.62
C VAL A 381 8.83 15.15 -7.17
N ALA A 382 8.06 15.99 -6.50
CA ALA A 382 6.69 16.29 -6.88
C ALA A 382 6.26 17.71 -6.44
N GLU A 383 5.37 18.32 -7.21
CA GLU A 383 4.71 19.59 -6.88
C GLU A 383 3.21 19.35 -6.76
N LEU A 384 2.64 19.64 -5.59
CA LEU A 384 1.21 19.57 -5.34
C LEU A 384 0.58 20.91 -5.71
N LEU A 385 -0.50 20.86 -6.49
CA LEU A 385 -1.29 22.02 -6.88
C LEU A 385 -2.43 22.27 -5.87
N THR A 386 -2.10 22.21 -4.58
CA THR A 386 -2.99 22.61 -3.47
C THR A 386 -3.03 24.14 -3.34
N PRO A 387 -4.00 24.72 -2.60
CA PRO A 387 -3.97 26.15 -2.27
C PRO A 387 -2.65 26.60 -1.61
N SER A 388 -2.07 25.76 -0.76
CA SER A 388 -0.78 25.96 -0.10
C SER A 388 0.44 25.64 -0.97
N ARG A 389 0.25 25.00 -2.13
CA ARG A 389 1.29 24.63 -3.11
C ARG A 389 2.51 23.92 -2.50
N HIS A 390 2.27 22.79 -1.85
CA HIS A 390 3.34 21.98 -1.28
C HIS A 390 4.26 21.37 -2.36
N ILE A 391 5.55 21.27 -2.06
CA ILE A 391 6.58 20.69 -2.93
C ILE A 391 7.33 19.62 -2.15
N LEU A 392 7.29 18.38 -2.64
CA LEU A 392 8.10 17.27 -2.15
C LEU A 392 9.50 17.36 -2.77
N MET A 393 10.52 17.48 -1.92
CA MET A 393 11.92 17.55 -2.31
C MET A 393 12.73 16.48 -1.58
N SER A 394 13.71 15.88 -2.25
CA SER A 394 14.70 15.01 -1.62
C SER A 394 15.99 15.76 -1.31
N GLU A 395 16.72 15.30 -0.29
CA GLU A 395 18.13 15.67 -0.04
C GLU A 395 18.37 17.20 0.11
N VAL A 396 17.42 17.88 0.74
CA VAL A 396 17.51 19.33 0.96
C VAL A 396 18.48 19.61 2.10
N ARG A 397 19.59 20.27 1.78
CA ARG A 397 20.59 20.64 2.78
C ARG A 397 20.18 21.94 3.49
N THR A 398 19.98 21.86 4.80
CA THR A 398 19.59 22.99 5.65
C THR A 398 20.66 23.25 6.72
N GLN A 399 20.94 24.52 6.98
CA GLN A 399 21.93 24.91 7.97
C GLN A 399 21.48 24.53 9.38
N LEU A 400 22.40 24.00 10.18
CA LEU A 400 22.19 23.71 11.60
C LEU A 400 23.41 24.13 12.41
N GLU A 401 23.21 25.07 13.33
CA GLU A 401 24.24 25.44 14.29
C GLU A 401 24.32 24.40 15.42
N ASP A 402 25.55 23.97 15.73
CA ASP A 402 25.85 23.05 16.83
C ASP A 402 25.05 21.71 16.77
N PRO A 403 25.33 20.84 15.78
CA PRO A 403 24.65 19.54 15.66
C PRO A 403 24.99 18.62 16.84
N ALA A 404 24.03 17.77 17.22
CA ALA A 404 24.17 16.82 18.33
C ALA A 404 25.36 15.88 18.13
N ASP A 405 25.55 15.38 16.91
CA ASP A 405 26.75 14.61 16.51
C ASP A 405 27.66 15.45 15.59
N LYS A 406 28.60 16.16 16.23
CA LYS A 406 29.63 16.99 15.56
C LYS A 406 30.62 16.18 14.72
N THR A 407 30.68 14.86 14.90
CA THR A 407 31.59 14.01 14.12
C THR A 407 31.00 13.64 12.77
N LYS A 408 29.67 13.49 12.69
CA LYS A 408 28.95 13.15 11.46
C LYS A 408 28.41 14.38 10.72
N ARG A 409 27.96 15.41 11.44
CA ARG A 409 27.35 16.60 10.83
C ARG A 409 28.25 17.82 10.99
N LYS A 410 28.53 18.49 9.88
CA LYS A 410 29.38 19.70 9.83
C LYS A 410 28.55 20.93 9.49
N GLY A 411 27.71 21.33 10.43
CA GLY A 411 26.93 22.58 10.37
C GLY A 411 25.69 22.54 9.48
N ASN A 412 25.27 21.36 9.02
CA ASN A 412 24.06 21.19 8.21
C ASN A 412 23.38 19.86 8.52
N VAL A 413 22.10 19.79 8.21
CA VAL A 413 21.29 18.58 8.11
C VAL A 413 20.88 18.36 6.66
N GLN A 414 20.61 17.12 6.31
CA GLN A 414 20.18 16.73 4.96
C GLN A 414 19.28 15.50 5.11
N PRO A 415 17.98 15.70 5.39
CA PRO A 415 17.01 14.62 5.42
C PRO A 415 16.78 14.02 4.02
N ASP A 416 16.37 12.76 3.99
CA ASP A 416 16.06 12.03 2.74
C ASP A 416 14.92 12.74 1.96
N PHE A 417 13.82 13.13 2.63
CA PHE A 417 12.69 13.85 2.01
C PHE A 417 12.13 14.97 2.88
N THR A 418 11.54 15.97 2.23
CA THR A 418 10.92 17.14 2.86
C THR A 418 9.73 17.67 2.05
N PHE A 419 8.69 18.14 2.74
CA PHE A 419 7.62 18.94 2.11
C PHE A 419 7.79 20.42 2.48
N TRP A 420 7.77 21.26 1.45
CA TRP A 420 7.91 22.71 1.57
C TRP A 420 6.70 23.42 1.00
N ARG A 421 6.30 24.55 1.59
CA ARG A 421 5.32 25.48 1.02
C ARG A 421 5.87 26.90 1.01
N ALA A 422 5.33 27.73 0.13
CA ALA A 422 5.59 29.16 0.18
C ALA A 422 4.68 29.81 1.22
N ASP A 423 5.26 30.62 2.11
CA ASP A 423 4.56 31.38 3.15
C ASP A 423 5.10 32.81 3.19
N ASP A 424 4.29 33.79 2.75
CA ASP A 424 4.64 35.23 2.75
C ASP A 424 6.05 35.55 2.21
N GLY A 425 6.48 34.85 1.15
CA GLY A 425 7.78 35.04 0.50
C GLY A 425 8.95 34.30 1.17
N THR A 426 8.67 33.44 2.15
CA THR A 426 9.63 32.52 2.78
C THR A 426 9.22 31.06 2.54
N ASP A 427 10.20 30.19 2.29
CA ASP A 427 9.95 28.75 2.18
C ASP A 427 9.86 28.14 3.58
N VAL A 428 8.71 27.54 3.90
CA VAL A 428 8.47 26.85 5.17
C VAL A 428 8.48 25.35 4.93
N CYS A 429 9.24 24.62 5.75
CA CYS A 429 9.23 23.16 5.76
C CYS A 429 8.21 22.68 6.79
N ASP A 430 7.19 21.95 6.32
CA ASP A 430 6.12 21.44 7.19
C ASP A 430 6.33 19.95 7.55
N LEU A 431 7.08 19.19 6.75
CA LEU A 431 7.38 17.78 7.01
C LEU A 431 8.81 17.44 6.63
N VAL A 432 9.49 16.73 7.53
CA VAL A 432 10.79 16.08 7.31
C VAL A 432 10.59 14.58 7.43
N VAL A 433 11.13 13.81 6.48
CA VAL A 433 11.12 12.35 6.51
C VAL A 433 12.54 11.82 6.37
N GLU A 434 13.02 11.12 7.39
CA GLU A 434 14.27 10.37 7.37
C GLU A 434 13.99 8.89 7.15
N VAL A 435 14.74 8.26 6.26
CA VAL A 435 14.62 6.84 5.94
C VAL A 435 15.78 6.06 6.55
N LYS A 436 15.45 4.96 7.24
CA LYS A 436 16.42 3.99 7.75
C LYS A 436 16.00 2.58 7.33
N HIS A 437 16.97 1.78 6.90
CA HIS A 437 16.77 0.39 6.53
C HIS A 437 17.45 -0.52 7.57
N TYR A 438 17.07 -0.38 8.84
CA TYR A 438 17.62 -1.19 9.94
C TYR A 438 16.57 -2.18 10.46
N LEU A 439 16.95 -3.42 10.74
CA LEU A 439 16.06 -4.37 11.42
C LEU A 439 15.92 -4.03 12.91
N ARG A 440 17.00 -3.51 13.51
CA ARG A 440 17.05 -3.18 14.93
C ARG A 440 17.17 -1.68 15.19
N PRO A 441 16.55 -1.16 16.26
CA PRO A 441 16.63 0.24 16.60
C PRO A 441 18.04 0.76 16.91
N ALA A 442 18.43 1.88 16.29
CA ALA A 442 19.68 2.58 16.59
C ALA A 442 19.44 3.77 17.55
N LYS A 443 18.93 3.47 18.74
CA LYS A 443 18.36 4.44 19.70
C LYS A 443 19.14 5.76 19.83
N LYS A 444 20.44 5.72 20.12
CA LYS A 444 21.27 6.93 20.28
C LYS A 444 21.33 7.75 19.00
N SER A 445 21.61 7.10 17.87
CA SER A 445 21.71 7.79 16.58
C SER A 445 20.38 8.41 16.16
N TRP A 446 19.25 7.81 16.54
CA TRP A 446 17.92 8.32 16.19
C TRP A 446 17.49 9.51 17.05
N VAL A 447 17.85 9.55 18.34
CA VAL A 447 17.66 10.75 19.18
C VAL A 447 18.40 11.94 18.58
N ASP A 448 19.63 11.72 18.11
CA ASP A 448 20.44 12.77 17.46
C ASP A 448 19.83 13.22 16.12
N VAL A 449 19.18 12.32 15.37
CA VAL A 449 18.43 12.68 14.14
C VAL A 449 17.22 13.56 14.47
N PHE A 450 16.35 13.12 15.38
CA PHE A 450 15.17 13.89 15.76
C PHE A 450 15.54 15.28 16.29
N THR A 451 16.54 15.35 17.16
CA THR A 451 16.99 16.61 17.77
C THR A 451 17.50 17.58 16.70
N ASP A 452 18.37 17.12 15.81
CA ASP A 452 18.99 17.99 14.80
C ASP A 452 17.97 18.45 13.75
N TYR A 453 17.09 17.57 13.29
CA TYR A 453 16.10 17.92 12.27
C TYR A 453 15.02 18.83 12.82
N ALA A 454 14.54 18.58 14.03
CA ALA A 454 13.53 19.43 14.66
C ALA A 454 14.07 20.82 15.03
N ARG A 455 15.39 20.97 15.22
CA ARG A 455 16.08 22.27 15.39
C ARG A 455 16.28 22.99 14.07
N ALA A 456 16.66 22.27 13.01
CA ALA A 456 16.85 22.84 11.67
C ALA A 456 15.53 23.23 11.00
N HIS A 457 14.43 22.55 11.34
CA HIS A 457 13.09 22.80 10.83
C HIS A 457 12.09 23.00 11.99
N PRO A 458 12.03 24.22 12.57
CA PRO A 458 11.27 24.48 13.79
C PRO A 458 9.75 24.27 13.66
N GLN A 459 9.21 24.40 12.45
CA GLN A 459 7.77 24.24 12.17
C GLN A 459 7.42 22.84 11.66
N ALA A 460 8.41 22.04 11.24
CA ALA A 460 8.14 20.77 10.60
C ALA A 460 7.73 19.69 11.61
N LYS A 461 6.83 18.79 11.19
CA LYS A 461 6.73 17.44 11.75
C LYS A 461 7.95 16.64 11.30
N VAL A 462 8.59 15.90 12.20
CA VAL A 462 9.80 15.11 11.89
C VAL A 462 9.47 13.62 12.00
N VAL A 463 9.46 12.94 10.87
CA VAL A 463 9.16 11.52 10.78
C VAL A 463 10.45 10.75 10.49
N LEU A 464 10.73 9.72 11.28
CA LEU A 464 11.74 8.72 10.94
C LEU A 464 11.03 7.41 10.61
N VAL A 465 11.21 6.92 9.39
CA VAL A 465 10.70 5.62 8.94
C VAL A 465 11.81 4.59 8.97
N ASN A 466 11.54 3.45 9.57
CA ASN A 466 12.47 2.33 9.66
C ASN A 466 11.84 1.03 9.14
N TYR A 467 12.63 0.25 8.40
CA TYR A 467 12.18 -1.05 7.86
C TYR A 467 11.87 -2.07 8.95
N GLY A 468 12.67 -2.10 10.02
CA GLY A 468 12.45 -2.90 11.22
C GLY A 468 11.82 -2.10 12.34
N GLU A 469 11.87 -2.64 13.56
CA GLU A 469 11.16 -2.11 14.72
C GLU A 469 11.41 -0.60 14.95
N ALA A 470 10.38 0.09 15.45
CA ALA A 470 10.43 1.51 15.78
C ALA A 470 11.36 1.79 16.97
N GLY A 471 11.50 0.84 17.90
CA GLY A 471 12.24 1.05 19.14
C GLY A 471 11.69 2.20 20.01
N SER A 472 12.56 2.76 20.87
CA SER A 472 12.12 3.67 21.95
C SER A 472 12.86 5.02 21.94
N ALA A 473 13.36 5.45 20.78
CA ALA A 473 14.20 6.66 20.67
C ALA A 473 13.47 7.93 21.15
N LEU A 474 12.19 8.09 20.80
CA LEU A 474 11.38 9.25 21.20
C LEU A 474 11.24 9.41 22.71
N GLU A 475 11.29 8.32 23.49
CA GLU A 475 11.21 8.37 24.95
C GLU A 475 12.44 9.03 25.59
N SER A 476 13.55 9.06 24.87
CA SER A 476 14.82 9.62 25.36
C SER A 476 15.00 11.10 24.98
N ILE A 477 14.04 11.69 24.28
CA ILE A 477 13.98 13.12 24.00
C ILE A 477 13.39 13.81 25.23
N SER A 478 14.19 14.69 25.86
CA SER A 478 13.78 15.42 27.07
C SER A 478 12.89 16.64 26.81
N ASP A 479 13.00 17.23 25.61
CA ASP A 479 12.17 18.38 25.20
C ASP A 479 10.79 17.89 24.74
N SER A 480 9.75 18.21 25.50
CA SER A 480 8.38 17.78 25.21
C SER A 480 7.82 18.40 23.93
N ALA A 481 8.12 19.68 23.67
CA ALA A 481 7.63 20.38 22.49
C ALA A 481 8.30 19.84 21.20
N LEU A 482 9.56 19.42 21.30
CA LEU A 482 10.24 18.70 20.22
C LEU A 482 9.59 17.34 20.01
N LYS A 483 9.41 16.58 21.10
CA LYS A 483 8.87 15.22 21.07
C LYS A 483 7.47 15.15 20.45
N GLU A 484 6.60 16.12 20.72
CA GLU A 484 5.23 16.19 20.16
C GLU A 484 5.20 16.29 18.63
N ARG A 485 6.25 16.84 18.01
CA ARG A 485 6.37 16.93 16.55
C ARG A 485 7.11 15.76 15.92
N CYS A 486 7.65 14.85 16.71
CA CYS A 486 8.43 13.73 16.23
C CYS A 486 7.61 12.43 16.17
N LEU A 487 7.72 11.72 15.05
CA LEU A 487 7.06 10.44 14.82
C LEU A 487 8.09 9.40 14.40
N LEU A 488 8.00 8.20 14.97
CA LEU A 488 8.89 7.09 14.68
C LEU A 488 8.04 5.93 14.19
N ILE A 489 8.19 5.59 12.92
CA ILE A 489 7.44 4.53 12.25
C ILE A 489 8.38 3.35 12.07
N GLY A 490 8.09 2.25 12.75
CA GLY A 490 8.78 0.97 12.58
C GLY A 490 8.01 0.03 11.68
N ASP A 491 8.65 -1.09 11.35
CA ASP A 491 8.09 -2.17 10.55
C ASP A 491 7.48 -1.66 9.24
N MET A 492 8.08 -0.62 8.68
CA MET A 492 7.65 0.00 7.43
C MET A 492 8.06 -0.90 6.26
N ARG A 493 7.17 -1.85 5.92
CA ARG A 493 7.35 -2.83 4.85
C ARG A 493 6.09 -2.93 4.00
N PRO A 494 6.18 -3.42 2.76
CA PRO A 494 5.00 -3.75 1.97
C PRO A 494 4.06 -4.68 2.73
N GLY A 495 2.75 -4.39 2.65
CA GLY A 495 1.71 -5.12 3.37
C GLY A 495 1.55 -4.77 4.85
N GLN A 496 2.41 -3.94 5.46
CA GLN A 496 2.28 -3.56 6.88
C GLN A 496 1.31 -2.38 7.04
N LEU A 497 0.04 -2.71 7.24
CA LEU A 497 -1.09 -1.78 7.28
C LEU A 497 -0.89 -0.59 8.22
N GLY A 498 -0.61 -0.90 9.48
CA GLY A 498 -0.51 0.12 10.52
C GLY A 498 0.58 1.16 10.19
N SER A 499 1.74 0.69 9.76
CA SER A 499 2.87 1.58 9.42
C SER A 499 2.59 2.43 8.17
N LEU A 500 1.97 1.84 7.14
CA LEU A 500 1.58 2.56 5.93
C LEU A 500 0.55 3.65 6.23
N GLN A 501 -0.50 3.34 7.00
CA GLN A 501 -1.53 4.29 7.40
C GLN A 501 -1.00 5.42 8.29
N VAL A 502 -0.06 5.10 9.19
CA VAL A 502 0.58 6.12 10.03
C VAL A 502 1.42 7.08 9.19
N LEU A 503 2.14 6.60 8.17
CA LEU A 503 2.88 7.47 7.24
C LEU A 503 1.92 8.33 6.42
N GLU A 504 0.88 7.71 5.84
CA GLU A 504 -0.14 8.41 5.06
C GLU A 504 -0.78 9.54 5.87
N LYS A 505 -1.25 9.23 7.07
CA LYS A 505 -1.82 10.22 7.98
C LYS A 505 -0.82 11.32 8.32
N ALA A 506 0.45 10.98 8.56
CA ALA A 506 1.45 11.99 8.87
C ALA A 506 1.71 12.97 7.72
N VAL A 507 1.59 12.51 6.47
CA VAL A 507 1.64 13.36 5.28
C VAL A 507 0.36 14.20 5.16
N GLN A 508 -0.82 13.58 5.27
CA GLN A 508 -2.13 14.24 5.15
C GLN A 508 -2.37 15.31 6.23
N ASP A 509 -1.88 15.10 7.46
CA ASP A 509 -1.90 16.10 8.54
C ASP A 509 -1.19 17.41 8.13
N VAL A 510 -0.25 17.34 7.19
CA VAL A 510 0.55 18.47 6.72
C VAL A 510 0.03 19.07 5.41
N ILE A 511 -0.28 18.23 4.43
CA ILE A 511 -0.69 18.70 3.09
C ILE A 511 -2.21 18.90 2.95
N GLY A 512 -2.99 18.47 3.95
CA GLY A 512 -4.45 18.44 3.93
C GLY A 512 -5.02 17.15 3.29
N ILE A 513 -6.27 16.86 3.63
CA ILE A 513 -7.01 15.73 3.04
C ILE A 513 -7.30 16.06 1.56
N PRO A 514 -7.08 15.12 0.61
CA PRO A 514 -7.41 15.35 -0.79
C PRO A 514 -8.88 15.70 -0.97
N PRO A 515 -9.22 16.75 -1.73
CA PRO A 515 -10.61 17.03 -2.05
C PRO A 515 -11.16 15.86 -2.86
N ALA A 516 -12.29 15.29 -2.44
CA ALA A 516 -12.91 14.16 -3.14
C ALA A 516 -13.23 14.57 -4.59
N LYS A 517 -12.46 14.05 -5.57
CA LYS A 517 -12.59 14.44 -6.98
C LYS A 517 -13.83 13.86 -7.66
N ASP A 518 -14.23 12.64 -7.26
CA ASP A 518 -15.37 11.87 -7.81
C ASP A 518 -16.18 11.18 -6.69
N GLY A 519 -16.13 11.76 -5.49
CA GLY A 519 -16.77 11.24 -4.28
C GLY A 519 -18.29 11.44 -4.22
N PRO A 520 -18.92 10.88 -3.19
CA PRO A 520 -20.36 10.97 -3.00
C PRO A 520 -20.84 12.41 -2.91
N VAL A 521 -22.07 12.68 -3.35
CA VAL A 521 -22.74 13.96 -3.15
C VAL A 521 -23.60 13.89 -1.88
N ALA A 522 -23.60 14.95 -1.08
CA ALA A 522 -24.53 15.12 0.03
C ALA A 522 -25.58 16.17 -0.29
N VAL A 523 -26.82 15.99 0.19
CA VAL A 523 -27.85 17.04 0.20
C VAL A 523 -27.99 17.56 1.63
N ILE A 524 -27.73 18.85 1.84
CA ILE A 524 -27.81 19.51 3.14
C ILE A 524 -28.84 20.64 3.08
N VAL A 525 -29.75 20.68 4.05
CA VAL A 525 -30.77 21.73 4.14
C VAL A 525 -30.44 22.69 5.27
N ASP A 526 -30.50 23.99 4.96
CA ASP A 526 -30.51 25.06 5.94
C ASP A 526 -31.85 25.12 6.69
N LYS A 527 -31.77 25.08 8.03
CA LYS A 527 -32.89 25.31 8.94
C LYS A 527 -32.70 26.61 9.75
N SER A 528 -32.52 27.74 9.06
CA SER A 528 -32.49 29.08 9.64
C SER A 528 -33.91 29.67 9.81
N GLN A 529 -34.06 30.74 10.62
CA GLN A 529 -35.36 31.40 10.86
C GLN A 529 -35.98 32.03 9.60
N SER A 530 -35.17 32.34 8.59
CA SER A 530 -35.56 33.00 7.34
C SER A 530 -36.07 32.02 6.27
N ASN A 531 -35.72 30.72 6.38
CA ASN A 531 -36.15 29.67 5.46
C ASN A 531 -37.55 29.11 5.81
N ALA A 532 -38.59 29.92 5.63
CA ALA A 532 -39.98 29.53 5.88
C ALA A 532 -40.61 28.76 4.70
N MET A 533 -40.08 27.57 4.37
CA MET A 533 -40.68 26.70 3.35
C MET A 533 -41.68 25.69 3.94
N PRO A 534 -42.89 25.53 3.36
CA PRO A 534 -43.85 24.53 3.83
C PRO A 534 -43.29 23.11 3.68
N TYR A 535 -43.30 22.35 4.78
CA TYR A 535 -42.68 21.04 4.93
C TYR A 535 -42.97 20.02 3.82
N TYR A 536 -44.21 19.95 3.31
CA TYR A 536 -44.57 19.03 2.23
C TYR A 536 -43.82 19.31 0.92
N ARG A 537 -43.49 20.58 0.65
CA ARG A 537 -42.71 20.99 -0.53
C ARG A 537 -41.22 20.71 -0.38
N LEU A 538 -40.72 20.70 0.85
CA LEU A 538 -39.30 20.41 1.13
C LEU A 538 -39.01 18.93 0.95
N ASN A 539 -39.94 18.07 1.33
CA ASN A 539 -39.79 16.62 1.16
C ASN A 539 -39.74 16.22 -0.33
N ASP A 540 -40.61 16.80 -1.15
CA ASP A 540 -40.62 16.56 -2.60
C ASP A 540 -39.32 17.06 -3.25
N LEU A 541 -38.88 18.27 -2.88
CA LEU A 541 -37.61 18.85 -3.35
C LEU A 541 -36.40 18.00 -2.94
N LEU A 542 -36.36 17.53 -1.69
CA LEU A 542 -35.26 16.69 -1.19
C LEU A 542 -35.16 15.38 -1.94
N ARG A 543 -36.29 14.71 -2.21
CA ARG A 543 -36.32 13.49 -2.99
C ARG A 543 -35.79 13.74 -4.41
N GLU A 544 -36.26 14.80 -5.05
CA GLU A 544 -35.81 15.19 -6.40
C GLU A 544 -34.30 15.44 -6.43
N LEU A 545 -33.75 16.20 -5.46
CA LEU A 545 -32.32 16.51 -5.41
C LEU A 545 -31.45 15.28 -5.12
N VAL A 546 -31.89 14.38 -4.23
CA VAL A 546 -31.18 13.13 -3.94
C VAL A 546 -31.13 12.25 -5.19
N GLU A 547 -32.25 12.11 -5.90
CA GLU A 547 -32.34 11.33 -7.14
C GLU A 547 -31.52 11.97 -8.27
N GLN A 548 -31.68 13.28 -8.49
CA GLN A 548 -31.03 14.02 -9.57
C GLN A 548 -29.50 14.05 -9.45
N HIS A 549 -28.99 14.14 -8.23
CA HIS A 549 -27.55 14.26 -7.97
C HIS A 549 -26.92 12.96 -7.43
N ALA A 550 -27.65 11.84 -7.43
CA ALA A 550 -27.21 10.55 -6.92
C ALA A 550 -26.56 10.66 -5.52
N ALA A 551 -27.19 11.44 -4.64
CA ALA A 551 -26.62 11.72 -3.33
C ALA A 551 -26.62 10.47 -2.44
N THR A 552 -25.55 10.27 -1.67
CA THR A 552 -25.39 9.10 -0.76
C THR A 552 -25.62 9.43 0.71
N SER A 553 -25.76 10.73 1.01
CA SER A 553 -26.01 11.23 2.37
C SER A 553 -26.99 12.40 2.33
N THR A 554 -27.77 12.52 3.40
CA THR A 554 -28.67 13.67 3.62
C THR A 554 -28.48 14.21 5.02
N GLY A 555 -28.62 15.52 5.22
CA GLY A 555 -28.43 16.15 6.52
C GLY A 555 -29.15 17.49 6.67
N VAL A 556 -29.17 17.98 7.90
CA VAL A 556 -29.68 19.32 8.24
C VAL A 556 -28.58 20.08 8.95
N ALA A 557 -28.26 21.29 8.48
CA ALA A 557 -27.38 22.19 9.20
C ALA A 557 -28.16 22.77 10.39
N THR A 558 -27.72 22.48 11.62
CA THR A 558 -28.33 23.00 12.86
C THR A 558 -27.29 23.68 13.73
N SER A 559 -27.74 24.52 14.66
CA SER A 559 -26.87 25.24 15.58
C SER A 559 -26.17 24.39 16.65
N SER A 560 -26.60 23.14 16.85
CA SER A 560 -25.99 22.21 17.82
C SER A 560 -24.88 21.33 17.23
N GLY A 561 -24.48 21.56 15.97
CA GLY A 561 -23.53 20.72 15.22
C GLY A 561 -24.21 19.77 14.23
N ASP A 562 -23.39 19.04 13.46
CA ASP A 562 -23.83 18.26 12.30
C ASP A 562 -24.70 17.06 12.69
N GLN A 563 -25.77 16.85 11.95
CA GLN A 563 -26.45 15.55 11.88
C GLN A 563 -26.54 15.15 10.41
N ILE A 564 -25.68 14.20 10.02
CA ILE A 564 -25.60 13.62 8.68
C ILE A 564 -25.98 12.16 8.80
N TRP A 565 -26.88 11.70 7.93
CA TRP A 565 -27.31 10.30 7.88
C TRP A 565 -27.04 9.72 6.49
N PRO A 566 -26.79 8.40 6.38
CA PRO A 566 -26.92 7.67 5.11
C PRO A 566 -28.29 7.93 4.48
N VAL A 567 -28.42 7.89 3.14
CA VAL A 567 -29.67 8.23 2.43
C VAL A 567 -30.92 7.68 3.13
N GLY A 568 -31.78 8.58 3.60
CA GLY A 568 -33.02 8.23 4.29
C GLY A 568 -33.73 9.45 4.85
N LEU A 569 -34.96 9.69 4.38
CA LEU A 569 -35.76 10.87 4.76
C LEU A 569 -36.18 10.89 6.24
N ASN A 570 -36.16 9.73 6.92
CA ASN A 570 -36.70 9.57 8.26
C ASN A 570 -35.92 10.35 9.33
N GLY A 571 -34.62 10.63 9.14
CA GLY A 571 -33.80 11.42 10.08
C GLY A 571 -33.95 12.93 9.89
N VAL A 572 -33.86 13.40 8.63
CA VAL A 572 -33.98 14.82 8.25
C VAL A 572 -35.34 15.39 8.70
N VAL A 573 -36.41 14.63 8.49
CA VAL A 573 -37.78 15.01 8.88
C VAL A 573 -37.95 15.19 10.39
N GLN A 574 -37.35 14.30 11.19
CA GLN A 574 -37.49 14.35 12.65
C GLN A 574 -36.81 15.59 13.23
N VAL A 575 -35.66 15.98 12.69
CA VAL A 575 -34.89 17.15 13.14
C VAL A 575 -35.51 18.46 12.64
N LEU A 576 -36.12 18.46 11.46
CA LEU A 576 -36.92 19.61 11.00
C LEU A 576 -38.14 19.87 11.90
N ASN A 577 -38.70 18.85 12.56
CA ASN A 577 -39.89 18.97 13.42
C ASN A 577 -39.63 19.45 14.87
N ALA A 578 -38.38 19.59 15.31
CA ALA A 578 -38.05 20.09 16.65
C ALA A 578 -37.67 21.61 16.62
N ASP A 579 -38.44 22.48 17.28
CA ASP A 579 -38.18 23.94 17.48
C ASP A 579 -37.08 24.20 18.53
N HIS A 580 -36.29 25.30 18.57
CA HIS A 580 -36.08 26.52 17.75
C HIS A 580 -34.81 27.28 18.26
N ASN A 581 -34.26 28.16 17.41
CA ASN A 581 -33.49 29.40 17.72
C ASN A 581 -31.98 29.36 17.95
N SER A 582 -31.19 29.54 16.87
CA SER A 582 -29.93 30.31 16.89
C SER A 582 -29.39 30.50 15.47
N GLU A 583 -28.58 31.55 15.28
CA GLU A 583 -27.75 31.74 14.08
C GLU A 583 -26.85 30.51 13.86
N VAL A 584 -26.70 30.09 12.60
CA VAL A 584 -25.89 28.92 12.22
C VAL A 584 -24.72 29.41 11.37
N GLU A 585 -23.49 29.09 11.76
CA GLU A 585 -22.32 29.27 10.91
C GLU A 585 -22.19 28.06 9.97
N PHE A 586 -22.39 28.28 8.67
CA PHE A 586 -22.44 27.19 7.68
C PHE A 586 -21.07 26.72 7.20
N THR A 587 -20.06 27.60 7.20
CA THR A 587 -18.72 27.31 6.66
C THR A 587 -18.09 26.06 7.30
N PRO A 588 -18.01 25.92 8.64
CA PRO A 588 -17.38 24.75 9.25
C PRO A 588 -18.15 23.44 8.98
N ILE A 589 -19.48 23.53 8.85
CA ILE A 589 -20.35 22.38 8.57
C ILE A 589 -20.08 21.89 7.13
N LEU A 590 -20.07 22.82 6.16
CA LEU A 590 -19.85 22.49 4.76
C LEU A 590 -18.43 21.99 4.51
N GLU A 591 -17.40 22.58 5.13
CA GLU A 591 -16.02 22.08 5.07
C GLU A 591 -15.93 20.64 5.54
N LYS A 592 -16.50 20.32 6.70
CA LYS A 592 -16.47 18.97 7.26
C LYS A 592 -17.23 17.93 6.43
N VAL A 593 -18.35 18.31 5.80
CA VAL A 593 -19.05 17.41 4.86
C VAL A 593 -18.18 17.18 3.60
N LEU A 594 -17.57 18.25 3.09
CA LEU A 594 -16.72 18.23 1.89
C LEU A 594 -15.37 17.51 2.10
N GLU A 595 -14.99 17.18 3.34
CA GLU A 595 -13.88 16.24 3.63
C GLU A 595 -14.16 14.82 3.10
N THR A 596 -15.44 14.43 3.03
CA THR A 596 -15.86 13.07 2.67
C THR A 596 -16.74 13.02 1.41
N HIS A 597 -17.21 14.16 0.93
CA HIS A 597 -18.11 14.31 -0.22
C HIS A 597 -17.50 15.22 -1.27
N ALA A 598 -17.70 14.92 -2.56
CA ALA A 598 -17.14 15.74 -3.64
C ALA A 598 -17.85 17.08 -3.80
N ALA A 599 -19.14 17.10 -3.46
CA ALA A 599 -19.97 18.30 -3.51
C ALA A 599 -21.09 18.20 -2.48
N VAL A 600 -21.57 19.37 -2.07
CA VAL A 600 -22.79 19.52 -1.29
C VAL A 600 -23.83 20.24 -2.13
N ILE A 601 -25.01 19.63 -2.27
CA ILE A 601 -26.21 20.30 -2.75
C ILE A 601 -26.84 20.97 -1.53
N PHE A 602 -26.59 22.27 -1.40
CA PHE A 602 -27.01 23.06 -0.26
C PHE A 602 -28.32 23.78 -0.59
N VAL A 603 -29.36 23.50 0.19
CA VAL A 603 -30.69 24.13 0.06
C VAL A 603 -30.82 25.21 1.12
N THR A 604 -30.86 26.46 0.70
CA THR A 604 -30.80 27.65 1.55
C THR A 604 -31.74 28.76 1.05
N ASP A 605 -31.85 29.88 1.77
CA ASP A 605 -32.41 31.12 1.25
C ASP A 605 -31.31 32.13 0.83
N ALA A 606 -31.70 33.36 0.50
CA ALA A 606 -30.77 34.42 0.08
C ALA A 606 -29.80 34.87 1.18
N ASP A 607 -30.21 34.81 2.45
CA ASP A 607 -29.36 35.18 3.57
C ASP A 607 -28.31 34.08 3.77
N GLY A 608 -28.71 32.80 3.78
CA GLY A 608 -27.78 31.67 3.83
C GLY A 608 -26.84 31.56 2.63
N GLU A 609 -27.27 31.94 1.42
CA GLU A 609 -26.38 32.07 0.25
C GLU A 609 -25.29 33.13 0.51
N SER A 610 -25.64 34.25 1.15
CA SER A 610 -24.70 35.34 1.44
C SER A 610 -23.62 34.99 2.47
N TYR A 611 -23.86 33.97 3.31
CA TYR A 611 -22.88 33.46 4.26
C TYR A 611 -21.85 32.50 3.64
N LEU A 612 -22.06 32.05 2.40
CA LEU A 612 -21.09 31.19 1.71
C LEU A 612 -19.89 32.03 1.25
N ASP A 613 -18.72 31.77 1.83
CA ASP A 613 -17.49 32.49 1.49
C ASP A 613 -16.96 32.06 0.10
N PRO A 614 -16.98 32.93 -0.93
CA PRO A 614 -16.50 32.60 -2.27
C PRO A 614 -14.97 32.49 -2.36
N SER A 615 -14.23 32.82 -1.30
CA SER A 615 -12.79 32.56 -1.21
C SER A 615 -12.49 31.09 -0.85
N ILE A 616 -13.40 30.44 -0.12
CA ILE A 616 -13.29 29.05 0.35
C ILE A 616 -14.02 28.09 -0.61
N PHE A 617 -15.20 28.50 -1.10
CA PHE A 617 -16.06 27.64 -1.91
C PHE A 617 -16.18 28.08 -3.37
N SER A 618 -16.28 27.10 -4.27
CA SER A 618 -16.88 27.26 -5.58
C SER A 618 -18.38 27.06 -5.43
N ILE A 619 -19.16 28.10 -5.74
CA ILE A 619 -20.60 28.14 -5.52
C ILE A 619 -21.26 28.28 -6.89
N GLU A 620 -22.00 27.26 -7.30
CA GLU A 620 -22.82 27.30 -8.50
C GLU A 620 -24.30 27.25 -8.10
N LYS A 621 -25.05 28.26 -8.50
CA LYS A 621 -26.49 28.30 -8.27
C LYS A 621 -27.19 27.43 -9.31
N ILE A 622 -27.72 26.29 -8.86
CA ILE A 622 -28.30 25.26 -9.74
C ILE A 622 -29.75 25.60 -10.05
N HIS A 623 -30.51 25.97 -9.03
CA HIS A 623 -31.96 26.06 -9.13
C HIS A 623 -32.57 27.01 -8.09
N GLU A 624 -33.65 27.68 -8.48
CA GLU A 624 -34.53 28.43 -7.58
C GLU A 624 -35.96 27.86 -7.70
N PRO A 625 -36.27 26.76 -6.98
CA PRO A 625 -37.54 26.06 -7.13
C PRO A 625 -38.75 26.92 -6.75
N TYR A 626 -38.53 27.95 -5.92
CA TYR A 626 -39.54 28.90 -5.48
C TYR A 626 -38.93 30.30 -5.47
N SER A 627 -39.26 31.12 -6.47
CA SER A 627 -38.69 32.46 -6.68
C SER A 627 -38.53 33.24 -5.37
N GLY A 628 -37.28 33.40 -4.94
CA GLY A 628 -36.88 34.16 -3.76
C GLY A 628 -37.13 33.53 -2.39
N ARG A 629 -37.51 32.24 -2.29
CA ARG A 629 -37.74 31.54 -1.01
C ARG A 629 -36.82 30.36 -0.74
N ALA A 630 -36.33 29.70 -1.79
CA ALA A 630 -35.35 28.64 -1.68
C ALA A 630 -34.40 28.72 -2.87
N ILE A 631 -33.13 28.53 -2.58
CA ILE A 631 -31.99 28.60 -3.47
C ILE A 631 -31.23 27.31 -3.28
N VAL A 632 -30.98 26.61 -4.38
CA VAL A 632 -30.19 25.39 -4.39
C VAL A 632 -28.83 25.72 -4.99
N CYS A 633 -27.81 25.62 -4.17
CA CYS A 633 -26.43 25.82 -4.56
C CYS A 633 -25.70 24.48 -4.60
N ARG A 634 -24.89 24.28 -5.63
CA ARG A 634 -23.80 23.32 -5.60
C ARG A 634 -22.61 24.01 -4.93
N VAL A 635 -22.16 23.46 -3.82
CA VAL A 635 -21.01 23.95 -3.08
C VAL A 635 -19.91 22.92 -3.18
N GLU A 636 -18.75 23.36 -3.65
CA GLU A 636 -17.53 22.56 -3.72
C GLU A 636 -16.40 23.36 -3.07
N LEU A 637 -15.36 22.69 -2.55
CA LEU A 637 -14.16 23.39 -2.12
C LEU A 637 -13.48 24.04 -3.34
N LYS A 638 -13.19 25.35 -3.23
CA LYS A 638 -12.60 26.11 -4.32
C LYS A 638 -11.18 25.59 -4.57
N ARG A 639 -10.99 24.98 -5.75
CA ARG A 639 -9.66 24.61 -6.22
C ARG A 639 -8.89 25.88 -6.56
N ALA A 640 -7.62 25.96 -6.16
CA ALA A 640 -6.76 27.07 -6.57
C ALA A 640 -6.64 27.05 -8.10
N GLY A 641 -7.39 27.95 -8.76
CA GLY A 641 -7.60 27.90 -10.19
C GLY A 641 -6.29 27.98 -10.99
N ALA A 642 -6.30 27.25 -12.10
CA ALA A 642 -5.42 27.38 -13.25
C ALA A 642 -5.44 28.83 -13.80
N GLY A 643 -4.77 29.74 -13.11
CA GLY A 643 -4.34 31.02 -13.66
C GLY A 643 -3.19 30.73 -14.62
N GLY A 644 -3.49 30.68 -15.92
CA GLY A 644 -2.49 30.46 -16.96
C GLY A 644 -1.26 31.34 -16.73
N ILE A 645 -0.13 30.69 -16.44
CA ILE A 645 1.18 31.31 -16.55
C ILE A 645 1.36 31.58 -18.05
N ARG A 646 0.99 32.79 -18.46
CA ARG A 646 1.54 33.37 -19.69
C ARG A 646 3.04 33.30 -19.54
N SER A 647 3.67 32.54 -20.43
CA SER A 647 5.10 32.59 -20.62
C SER A 647 5.52 34.05 -20.82
N SER A 648 6.37 34.54 -19.93
CA SER A 648 7.14 35.75 -20.18
C SER A 648 8.57 35.52 -19.74
N ARG A 649 9.31 34.95 -20.71
CA ARG A 649 10.76 34.94 -20.91
C ARG A 649 11.64 34.22 -19.91
#